data_AF-A0AAD8QY31-F1
#
_entry.id   AF-A0AAD8QY31-F1
#
_cell.length_a   1.000
_cell.length_b   1.000
_cell.length_c   1.000
_cell.angle_alpha   90.00
_cell.angle_beta   90.00
_cell.angle_gamma   90.00
#
_symmetry.space_group_name_H-M   'P 1'
#
loop_
_entity.id
_entity.type
_entity.pdbx_description
1 polymer ?
#
loop_
_entity_poly.entity_id
_entity_poly.type
_entity_poly.pdbx_seq_one_letter_code
_entity_poly.pdbx_strand_id
1 'polypeptide(L)'
;MSMHLIKFGFTPSYRIWTYHGEKAKKRARKEVRQIQPRGEYDTGFDRCLENLANGNVPESPHVEVETPQDAETSEDPEENTKEYYEALFASQKPLHENTEVTQLDAIARLMALKCHRNLCRDGFDELLVIVGSLLPKGHLLPQNFYYSTKLLSDLKMSSQQIHACPKGCMLFREEHADTNYCIKCNSSRYFEVDRNGDGQKRQTTVAKNILRYLPVLPRIQRLFMTEDTAQQMRWAVEGNRYTDKMIHPSDGTAWKNFVKKFPLKAGDPRSVAVAISTDGFNPYGMSAAVYSCWPVFVIPMNLPPGVCMRSENMFVSMIIPGPKYPGKNMNVYLEPLVDDLVRGWEGRGIRTYDASKKEYFDMYVWYHTSLHDLPARALFCGWCTHGKWPCPQCRQAVTFFWLNKGGKYSCFDEARQFLERRHAYRSDVKSFKKGRVVRGPKPIPKTGTEIKAELDALQPSPDGNGFLGYGETHQWTHKPCLWKLPYFEFLELPHNIDVMHTEKNISEAIWSMIVDTEKTKDNIKARIDQEMWCRDFEAGPSYYPPPSPPPVAPTGRPRRKNATRVLTPSPSPPPAADDDDEEEDQEHHGGGEDQEEEGAPEDYQYVPAVEKLRPRDRKPYRRGITQLPALKDWCYRHVVLEPYGRSSFKYEDPSQRPPRGYSNILGGLLRWYFPGIVNLPTGGCDVAWRWAHYSLAEDPLGRGTAADLVVAKFWKYFKRAEGKENACDDVLHQLARKRVTGMHYEARVQCVRDWHADRFVHMTKEDARDTLMQPWQYLQNPPQYVGNDERCFLAMVMWWTCPQYLKKHEEGKKKRAEMRGGSHIQGSIPISLHLQKEEVRTGAKPNVFAVLKKMKQRKTPDPETGSVWVNPQSETQCTSYVSKFKQKYGEDANPEAEDFDPEVAVLAGEGLKHGRLWFGDGCVDPAKVPSLRQIRRGHKSGQPEVEPRPRASDLAVERLREEMAAKEQAAQEQRAQMEQQILEYQQQQTQMMQQMQQQQQMMQQQQAQMSWLMSQTVLTSPPGSLPAPPPYSMPWMPPPPTQTPGTPITVNNMNIIRSMNRGESSYTCAQPATCANANVHSINLIDFTSQGNDDEAGGSNGGGQG
;
A
#
# COMPACT_ATOMS: atom_id res chain seq x y z
N MET A 1 -64.41 -6.99 -34.51
CA MET A 1 -63.39 -7.55 -33.59
C MET A 1 -63.30 -9.07 -33.74
N SER A 2 -64.33 -9.82 -33.33
CA SER A 2 -64.40 -11.30 -33.39
C SER A 2 -64.05 -11.95 -34.74
N MET A 3 -64.58 -11.44 -35.86
CA MET A 3 -64.38 -12.04 -37.20
C MET A 3 -62.92 -12.19 -37.66
N HIS A 4 -61.97 -11.40 -37.12
CA HIS A 4 -60.56 -11.50 -37.53
C HIS A 4 -59.88 -12.72 -36.89
N LEU A 5 -60.05 -12.90 -35.58
CA LEU A 5 -59.54 -14.05 -34.83
C LEU A 5 -60.16 -15.37 -35.34
N ILE A 6 -61.43 -15.34 -35.73
CA ILE A 6 -62.13 -16.50 -36.32
C ILE A 6 -61.58 -16.87 -37.72
N LYS A 7 -61.03 -15.92 -38.49
CA LYS A 7 -60.49 -16.18 -39.83
C LYS A 7 -59.00 -16.54 -39.88
N PHE A 8 -58.20 -16.05 -38.93
CA PHE A 8 -56.73 -16.13 -39.01
C PHE A 8 -56.07 -16.72 -37.74
N GLY A 9 -56.83 -16.99 -36.69
CA GLY A 9 -56.30 -17.55 -35.43
C GLY A 9 -55.35 -16.61 -34.69
N PHE A 10 -54.46 -17.21 -33.89
CA PHE A 10 -53.33 -16.55 -33.25
C PHE A 10 -52.03 -17.01 -33.91
N THR A 11 -51.32 -16.09 -34.58
CA THR A 11 -50.01 -16.34 -35.20
C THR A 11 -48.87 -15.92 -34.25
N PRO A 12 -47.86 -16.77 -33.98
CA PRO A 12 -46.82 -16.51 -32.95
C PRO A 12 -46.04 -15.18 -33.07
N SER A 13 -45.93 -14.63 -34.28
CA SER A 13 -45.19 -13.39 -34.58
C SER A 13 -46.00 -12.10 -34.38
N TYR A 14 -47.33 -12.17 -34.19
CA TYR A 14 -48.20 -10.99 -34.14
C TYR A 14 -48.23 -10.32 -32.75
N ARG A 15 -47.09 -9.74 -32.36
CA ARG A 15 -46.85 -9.17 -31.02
C ARG A 15 -47.36 -7.72 -30.82
N ILE A 16 -48.00 -7.08 -31.82
CA ILE A 16 -48.59 -5.72 -31.71
C ILE A 16 -49.93 -5.68 -32.46
N TRP A 17 -51.01 -5.28 -31.77
CA TRP A 17 -52.39 -5.44 -32.22
C TRP A 17 -52.88 -4.27 -33.09
N THR A 18 -52.11 -3.94 -34.13
CA THR A 18 -52.32 -2.77 -35.00
C THR A 18 -53.71 -2.73 -35.64
N TYR A 19 -54.22 -3.85 -36.16
CA TYR A 19 -55.57 -3.96 -36.72
C TYR A 19 -56.71 -4.03 -35.68
N HIS A 20 -56.38 -3.95 -34.38
CA HIS A 20 -57.36 -3.93 -33.28
C HIS A 20 -57.32 -2.63 -32.46
N GLY A 21 -56.63 -1.59 -32.95
CA GLY A 21 -56.65 -0.25 -32.38
C GLY A 21 -55.42 0.12 -31.54
N GLU A 22 -54.44 -0.78 -31.36
CA GLU A 22 -53.15 -0.39 -30.78
C GLU A 22 -52.40 0.54 -31.74
N LYS A 23 -52.49 1.85 -31.47
CA LYS A 23 -51.66 2.86 -32.13
C LYS A 23 -50.20 2.59 -31.79
N ALA A 24 -49.39 2.27 -32.80
CA ALA A 24 -47.95 2.10 -32.65
C ALA A 24 -47.35 3.31 -31.91
N LYS A 25 -46.84 3.08 -30.70
CA LYS A 25 -46.27 4.14 -29.86
C LYS A 25 -45.08 4.76 -30.59
N LYS A 26 -45.24 5.99 -31.08
CA LYS A 26 -44.12 6.81 -31.60
C LYS A 26 -43.02 6.79 -30.54
N ARG A 27 -41.84 6.23 -30.88
CA ARG A 27 -40.66 6.19 -29.99
C ARG A 27 -40.09 7.60 -29.81
N ALA A 28 -40.77 8.41 -28.99
CA ALA A 28 -40.20 9.62 -28.45
C ALA A 28 -38.96 9.25 -27.62
N ARG A 29 -37.84 9.94 -27.85
CA ARG A 29 -36.53 9.71 -27.22
C ARG A 29 -35.96 8.29 -27.41
N LYS A 30 -35.06 8.15 -28.40
CA LYS A 30 -33.88 7.27 -28.25
C LYS A 30 -32.95 7.87 -27.17
N GLU A 31 -33.39 7.89 -25.92
CA GLU A 31 -32.48 8.15 -24.81
C GLU A 31 -31.55 6.95 -24.64
N VAL A 32 -30.31 7.21 -24.22
CA VAL A 32 -29.44 6.15 -23.72
C VAL A 32 -30.19 5.49 -22.57
N ARG A 33 -30.42 4.18 -22.63
CA ARG A 33 -30.89 3.41 -21.47
C ARG A 33 -29.83 3.56 -20.38
N GLN A 34 -30.04 4.50 -19.45
CA GLN A 34 -29.40 4.41 -18.14
C GLN A 34 -29.89 3.11 -17.51
N ILE A 35 -29.01 2.11 -17.54
CA ILE A 35 -29.16 0.88 -16.79
C ILE A 35 -29.15 1.31 -15.32
N GLN A 36 -30.33 1.46 -14.73
CA GLN A 36 -30.49 1.53 -13.28
C GLN A 36 -30.11 0.14 -12.74
N PRO A 37 -29.10 0.04 -11.87
CA PRO A 37 -28.71 -1.25 -11.29
C PRO A 37 -29.87 -1.77 -10.43
N ARG A 38 -30.17 -3.07 -10.54
CA ARG A 38 -31.24 -3.72 -9.75
C ARG A 38 -30.88 -3.93 -8.25
N GLY A 39 -29.72 -3.44 -7.84
CA GLY A 39 -29.11 -3.51 -6.51
C GLY A 39 -27.60 -3.31 -6.64
N GLU A 40 -26.86 -3.26 -5.53
CA GLU A 40 -25.39 -3.07 -5.52
C GLU A 40 -24.59 -4.26 -6.11
N TYR A 41 -25.26 -5.29 -6.66
CA TYR A 41 -24.68 -6.60 -6.97
C TYR A 41 -24.85 -7.02 -8.45
N ASP A 42 -25.37 -6.15 -9.31
CA ASP A 42 -25.52 -6.42 -10.75
C ASP A 42 -24.13 -6.55 -11.41
N THR A 43 -23.81 -7.74 -11.92
CA THR A 43 -22.53 -8.04 -12.57
C THR A 43 -22.60 -7.97 -14.10
N GLY A 44 -23.74 -7.56 -14.68
CA GLY A 44 -24.03 -7.65 -16.11
C GLY A 44 -24.27 -9.07 -16.62
N PHE A 45 -23.78 -10.10 -15.92
CA PHE A 45 -23.98 -11.51 -16.26
C PHE A 45 -25.46 -11.91 -16.09
N ASP A 46 -26.07 -11.48 -14.97
CA ASP A 46 -27.50 -11.62 -14.66
C ASP A 46 -28.39 -11.13 -15.81
N ARG A 47 -28.07 -9.96 -16.43
CA ARG A 47 -28.88 -9.39 -17.52
C ARG A 47 -28.62 -10.03 -18.89
N CYS A 48 -27.49 -10.70 -19.06
CA CYS A 48 -27.27 -11.58 -20.22
C CYS A 48 -28.27 -12.76 -20.16
N LEU A 49 -28.45 -13.32 -18.96
CA LEU A 49 -29.38 -14.41 -18.68
C LEU A 49 -30.85 -13.98 -18.70
N GLU A 50 -31.21 -12.81 -18.13
CA GLU A 50 -32.59 -12.30 -18.19
C GLU A 50 -33.08 -12.08 -19.64
N ASN A 51 -32.23 -11.56 -20.53
CA ASN A 51 -32.61 -11.35 -21.94
C ASN A 51 -32.83 -12.68 -22.70
N LEU A 52 -32.08 -13.72 -22.33
CA LEU A 52 -32.26 -15.09 -22.85
C LEU A 52 -33.55 -15.73 -22.33
N ALA A 53 -33.81 -15.63 -21.02
CA ALA A 53 -35.02 -16.18 -20.38
C ALA A 53 -36.33 -15.57 -20.92
N ASN A 54 -36.29 -14.31 -21.41
CA ASN A 54 -37.44 -13.62 -21.99
C ASN A 54 -37.75 -13.98 -23.47
N GLY A 55 -37.20 -15.06 -24.02
CA GLY A 55 -37.67 -15.65 -25.29
C GLY A 55 -37.44 -14.79 -26.54
N ASN A 56 -36.30 -14.09 -26.61
CA ASN A 56 -35.88 -13.27 -27.75
C ASN A 56 -34.53 -13.73 -28.34
N VAL A 57 -34.32 -15.03 -28.47
CA VAL A 57 -33.26 -15.64 -29.30
C VAL A 57 -33.95 -16.54 -30.34
N PRO A 58 -33.45 -16.66 -31.59
CA PRO A 58 -34.08 -17.50 -32.60
C PRO A 58 -34.15 -18.96 -32.16
N GLU A 59 -35.15 -19.68 -32.67
CA GLU A 59 -35.10 -21.14 -32.71
C GLU A 59 -33.85 -21.59 -33.47
N SER A 60 -33.36 -22.80 -33.12
CA SER A 60 -32.26 -23.45 -33.84
C SER A 60 -32.55 -23.44 -35.36
N PRO A 61 -31.55 -23.23 -36.24
CA PRO A 61 -31.73 -23.25 -37.69
C PRO A 61 -31.92 -24.68 -38.23
N HIS A 62 -32.91 -25.39 -37.70
CA HIS A 62 -33.53 -26.53 -38.36
C HIS A 62 -34.37 -25.97 -39.50
N VAL A 63 -33.72 -25.83 -40.66
CA VAL A 63 -34.40 -25.55 -41.92
C VAL A 63 -35.28 -26.76 -42.25
N GLU A 64 -36.57 -26.69 -41.94
CA GLU A 64 -37.54 -27.60 -42.53
C GLU A 64 -37.59 -27.31 -44.04
N VAL A 65 -37.22 -28.31 -44.83
CA VAL A 65 -36.95 -28.14 -46.26
C VAL A 65 -38.26 -28.26 -47.05
N GLU A 66 -38.83 -27.12 -47.44
CA GLU A 66 -39.64 -27.03 -48.65
C GLU A 66 -38.78 -26.45 -49.80
N THR A 67 -38.33 -27.32 -50.69
CA THR A 67 -37.53 -26.96 -51.87
C THR A 67 -38.32 -26.06 -52.83
N PRO A 68 -37.69 -25.03 -53.42
CA PRO A 68 -36.96 -25.28 -54.67
C PRO A 68 -35.60 -24.57 -54.80
N GLN A 69 -34.59 -25.37 -55.14
CA GLN A 69 -33.44 -25.14 -56.05
C GLN A 69 -32.66 -23.79 -56.07
N ASP A 70 -31.33 -23.95 -56.27
CA ASP A 70 -30.36 -22.97 -56.78
C ASP A 70 -29.78 -21.89 -55.85
N ALA A 71 -29.10 -22.33 -54.78
CA ALA A 71 -27.90 -21.64 -54.24
C ALA A 71 -27.01 -22.61 -53.42
N GLU A 72 -25.82 -22.95 -53.92
CA GLU A 72 -24.83 -23.76 -53.18
C GLU A 72 -23.95 -22.91 -52.24
N THR A 73 -23.20 -23.56 -51.34
CA THR A 73 -22.18 -23.00 -50.41
C THR A 73 -22.68 -22.23 -49.17
N SER A 74 -23.57 -22.85 -48.39
CA SER A 74 -23.73 -22.53 -46.96
C SER A 74 -22.60 -23.18 -46.13
N GLU A 75 -21.45 -22.54 -46.01
CA GLU A 75 -20.39 -22.97 -45.08
C GLU A 75 -20.78 -22.75 -43.60
N ASP A 76 -20.50 -23.73 -42.74
CA ASP A 76 -20.84 -23.74 -41.31
C ASP A 76 -20.26 -22.54 -40.53
N PRO A 77 -20.88 -22.13 -39.39
CA PRO A 77 -20.27 -21.18 -38.46
C PRO A 77 -18.92 -21.66 -37.91
N GLU A 78 -18.03 -20.71 -37.57
CA GLU A 78 -16.78 -21.04 -36.87
C GLU A 78 -17.05 -21.81 -35.57
N GLU A 79 -16.33 -22.93 -35.40
CA GLU A 79 -16.42 -23.90 -34.31
C GLU A 79 -16.56 -23.23 -32.93
N ASN A 80 -15.67 -22.28 -32.61
CA ASN A 80 -15.64 -21.49 -31.36
C ASN A 80 -16.92 -20.65 -31.09
N THR A 81 -17.68 -20.26 -32.12
CA THR A 81 -18.99 -19.61 -31.95
C THR A 81 -20.08 -20.63 -31.66
N LYS A 82 -20.03 -21.78 -32.35
CA LYS A 82 -20.98 -22.90 -32.20
C LYS A 82 -20.84 -23.53 -30.80
N GLU A 83 -19.61 -23.86 -30.39
CA GLU A 83 -19.23 -24.30 -29.04
C GLU A 83 -19.73 -23.35 -27.95
N TYR A 84 -19.57 -22.03 -28.14
CA TYR A 84 -20.03 -21.05 -27.13
C TYR A 84 -21.54 -21.09 -26.93
N TYR A 85 -22.33 -21.09 -28.02
CA TYR A 85 -23.78 -21.18 -27.90
C TYR A 85 -24.22 -22.55 -27.37
N GLU A 86 -23.63 -23.65 -27.83
CA GLU A 86 -23.93 -25.00 -27.34
C GLU A 86 -23.62 -25.18 -25.85
N ALA A 87 -22.47 -24.71 -25.37
CA ALA A 87 -22.12 -24.70 -23.95
C ALA A 87 -23.05 -23.81 -23.13
N LEU A 88 -23.49 -22.67 -23.68
CA LEU A 88 -24.41 -21.75 -23.02
C LEU A 88 -25.81 -22.40 -22.91
N PHE A 89 -26.36 -22.96 -23.98
CA PHE A 89 -27.62 -23.72 -23.96
C PHE A 89 -27.54 -24.93 -23.01
N ALA A 90 -26.44 -25.68 -23.01
CA ALA A 90 -26.24 -26.80 -22.08
C ALA A 90 -26.27 -26.37 -20.61
N SER A 91 -25.85 -25.12 -20.31
CA SER A 91 -25.83 -24.53 -18.97
C SER A 91 -27.14 -23.83 -18.53
N GLN A 92 -28.10 -23.64 -19.45
CA GLN A 92 -29.41 -23.02 -19.16
C GLN A 92 -30.37 -23.91 -18.35
N LYS A 93 -29.98 -25.13 -17.99
CA LYS A 93 -30.81 -26.03 -17.17
C LYS A 93 -31.18 -25.36 -15.84
N PRO A 94 -32.45 -25.40 -15.41
CA PRO A 94 -32.87 -24.98 -14.07
C PRO A 94 -32.00 -25.59 -12.97
N LEU A 95 -31.70 -24.82 -11.93
CA LEU A 95 -30.94 -25.32 -10.77
C LEU A 95 -31.66 -26.49 -10.08
N HIS A 96 -32.99 -26.51 -10.15
CA HIS A 96 -33.89 -27.62 -9.85
C HIS A 96 -35.25 -27.35 -10.50
N GLU A 97 -36.14 -28.35 -10.55
CA GLU A 97 -37.46 -28.27 -11.21
C GLU A 97 -38.30 -27.07 -10.74
N ASN A 98 -38.27 -26.74 -9.45
CA ASN A 98 -39.06 -25.66 -8.85
C ASN A 98 -38.41 -24.25 -8.94
N THR A 99 -37.60 -23.92 -9.94
CA THR A 99 -37.05 -22.55 -10.10
C THR A 99 -36.72 -22.18 -11.55
N GLU A 100 -36.84 -20.89 -11.87
CA GLU A 100 -36.39 -20.30 -13.14
C GLU A 100 -34.88 -19.96 -13.12
N VAL A 101 -34.24 -19.97 -11.94
CA VAL A 101 -32.80 -19.71 -11.79
C VAL A 101 -32.01 -20.86 -12.40
N THR A 102 -31.23 -20.58 -13.44
CA THR A 102 -30.39 -21.60 -14.09
C THR A 102 -29.23 -22.04 -13.21
N GLN A 103 -28.69 -23.23 -13.47
CA GLN A 103 -27.45 -23.72 -12.86
C GLN A 103 -26.32 -22.69 -12.99
N LEU A 104 -26.19 -22.07 -14.17
CA LEU A 104 -25.17 -21.07 -14.44
C LEU A 104 -25.35 -19.79 -13.61
N ASP A 105 -26.57 -19.27 -13.54
CA ASP A 105 -26.93 -18.04 -12.83
C ASP A 105 -26.56 -18.13 -11.34
N ALA A 106 -26.98 -19.21 -10.69
CA ALA A 106 -26.66 -19.48 -9.29
C ALA A 106 -25.14 -19.50 -9.04
N ILE A 107 -24.36 -20.14 -9.91
CA ILE A 107 -22.90 -20.21 -9.80
C ILE A 107 -22.25 -18.85 -10.05
N ALA A 108 -22.75 -18.07 -11.01
CA ALA A 108 -22.24 -16.74 -11.31
C ALA A 108 -22.40 -15.79 -10.11
N ARG A 109 -23.60 -15.73 -9.52
CA ARG A 109 -23.89 -14.91 -8.33
C ARG A 109 -23.05 -15.33 -7.11
N LEU A 110 -22.90 -16.64 -6.88
CA LEU A 110 -22.04 -17.17 -5.81
C LEU A 110 -20.55 -16.85 -6.05
N MET A 111 -20.07 -16.94 -7.29
CA MET A 111 -18.70 -16.56 -7.65
C MET A 111 -18.46 -15.05 -7.53
N ALA A 112 -19.45 -14.20 -7.84
CA ALA A 112 -19.39 -12.77 -7.58
C ALA A 112 -19.28 -12.47 -6.08
N LEU A 113 -20.12 -13.11 -5.26
CA LEU A 113 -20.04 -13.03 -3.79
C LEU A 113 -18.66 -13.48 -3.27
N LYS A 114 -18.09 -14.56 -3.84
CA LYS A 114 -16.73 -15.04 -3.50
C LYS A 114 -15.68 -13.96 -3.73
N CYS A 115 -15.72 -13.29 -4.88
CA CYS A 115 -14.79 -12.23 -5.24
C CYS A 115 -15.01 -10.98 -4.36
N HIS A 116 -16.24 -10.47 -4.27
CA HIS A 116 -16.56 -9.24 -3.54
C HIS A 116 -16.30 -9.33 -2.03
N ARG A 117 -16.42 -10.53 -1.44
CA ARG A 117 -16.15 -10.77 -0.01
C ARG A 117 -14.79 -11.42 0.26
N ASN A 118 -13.95 -11.60 -0.76
CA ASN A 118 -12.64 -12.27 -0.69
C ASN A 118 -12.69 -13.64 0.03
N LEU A 119 -13.78 -14.40 -0.15
CA LEU A 119 -13.95 -15.70 0.51
C LEU A 119 -12.81 -16.64 0.10
N CYS A 120 -12.14 -17.24 1.09
CA CYS A 120 -11.14 -18.29 0.88
C CYS A 120 -11.75 -19.48 0.12
N ARG A 121 -10.93 -20.42 -0.37
CA ARG A 121 -11.46 -21.62 -1.04
C ARG A 121 -12.42 -22.35 -0.11
N ASP A 122 -11.95 -22.67 1.09
CA ASP A 122 -12.62 -23.55 2.04
C ASP A 122 -14.00 -22.97 2.44
N GLY A 123 -14.06 -21.69 2.79
CA GLY A 123 -15.32 -20.99 3.10
C GLY A 123 -16.28 -20.79 1.91
N PHE A 124 -15.85 -21.03 0.67
CA PHE A 124 -16.74 -21.11 -0.49
C PHE A 124 -17.21 -22.54 -0.76
N ASP A 125 -16.35 -23.53 -0.51
CA ASP A 125 -16.71 -24.94 -0.55
C ASP A 125 -17.74 -25.24 0.56
N GLU A 126 -17.58 -24.67 1.76
CA GLU A 126 -18.56 -24.65 2.86
C GLU A 126 -19.86 -23.92 2.49
N LEU A 127 -19.78 -22.74 1.86
CA LEU A 127 -20.97 -22.00 1.40
C LEU A 127 -21.80 -22.83 0.40
N LEU A 128 -21.16 -23.54 -0.52
CA LEU A 128 -21.85 -24.42 -1.47
C LEU A 128 -22.54 -25.61 -0.77
N VAL A 129 -21.94 -26.16 0.28
CA VAL A 129 -22.57 -27.20 1.11
C VAL A 129 -23.81 -26.64 1.84
N ILE A 130 -23.70 -25.44 2.43
CA ILE A 130 -24.83 -24.78 3.11
C ILE A 130 -25.96 -24.51 2.12
N VAL A 131 -25.68 -23.84 0.99
CA VAL A 131 -26.71 -23.52 -0.01
C VAL A 131 -27.31 -24.80 -0.60
N GLY A 132 -26.51 -25.81 -0.93
CA GLY A 132 -27.00 -27.11 -1.40
C GLY A 132 -27.92 -27.80 -0.40
N SER A 133 -27.63 -27.74 0.91
CA SER A 133 -28.47 -28.34 1.95
C SER A 133 -29.86 -27.69 2.09
N LEU A 134 -30.05 -26.48 1.55
CA LEU A 134 -31.31 -25.75 1.53
C LEU A 134 -32.13 -25.98 0.23
N LEU A 135 -31.54 -26.64 -0.78
CA LEU A 135 -32.17 -26.89 -2.08
C LEU A 135 -32.86 -28.28 -2.12
N PRO A 136 -33.84 -28.50 -3.02
CA PRO A 136 -34.43 -29.80 -3.24
C PRO A 136 -33.42 -30.90 -3.60
N LYS A 137 -33.71 -32.14 -3.19
CA LYS A 137 -32.93 -33.31 -3.61
C LYS A 137 -32.94 -33.43 -5.13
N GLY A 138 -31.76 -33.55 -5.74
CA GLY A 138 -31.60 -33.56 -7.20
C GLY A 138 -31.15 -32.22 -7.80
N HIS A 139 -30.87 -31.19 -6.99
CA HIS A 139 -30.35 -29.91 -7.48
C HIS A 139 -29.05 -30.05 -8.30
N LEU A 140 -28.84 -29.13 -9.24
CA LEU A 140 -27.64 -29.08 -10.10
C LEU A 140 -26.49 -28.21 -9.53
N LEU A 141 -26.63 -27.67 -8.31
CA LEU A 141 -25.58 -26.86 -7.67
C LEU A 141 -24.25 -27.65 -7.55
N PRO A 142 -23.08 -27.10 -7.97
CA PRO A 142 -21.80 -27.80 -7.87
C PRO A 142 -21.34 -27.98 -6.42
N GLN A 143 -20.64 -29.08 -6.17
CA GLN A 143 -20.23 -29.51 -4.83
C GLN A 143 -19.11 -28.65 -4.20
N ASN A 144 -18.33 -27.91 -4.99
CA ASN A 144 -17.18 -27.11 -4.53
C ASN A 144 -16.66 -26.17 -5.65
N PHE A 145 -15.71 -25.29 -5.28
CA PHE A 145 -15.01 -24.36 -6.16
C PHE A 145 -14.37 -25.00 -7.38
N TYR A 146 -13.86 -26.24 -7.30
CA TYR A 146 -13.29 -26.91 -8.48
C TYR A 146 -14.39 -27.23 -9.50
N TYR A 147 -15.52 -27.80 -9.08
CA TYR A 147 -16.63 -28.04 -10.00
C TYR A 147 -17.30 -26.74 -10.48
N SER A 148 -17.45 -25.72 -9.64
CA SER A 148 -17.93 -24.39 -10.06
C SER A 148 -16.97 -23.70 -11.04
N THR A 149 -15.65 -23.85 -10.86
CA THR A 149 -14.68 -23.28 -11.80
C THR A 149 -14.55 -24.06 -13.09
N LYS A 150 -14.82 -25.38 -13.08
CA LYS A 150 -14.92 -26.24 -14.26
C LYS A 150 -16.22 -26.05 -15.05
N LEU A 151 -17.40 -26.00 -14.42
CA LEU A 151 -18.63 -25.68 -15.18
C LEU A 151 -18.52 -24.29 -15.85
N LEU A 152 -17.86 -23.36 -15.17
CA LEU A 152 -17.50 -22.08 -15.75
C LEU A 152 -16.26 -22.10 -16.66
N SER A 153 -15.45 -23.17 -16.76
CA SER A 153 -14.27 -23.14 -17.66
C SER A 153 -14.69 -23.10 -19.12
N ASP A 154 -15.78 -23.77 -19.43
CA ASP A 154 -16.27 -24.01 -20.78
C ASP A 154 -16.94 -22.73 -21.33
N LEU A 155 -17.41 -21.86 -20.42
CA LEU A 155 -17.93 -20.52 -20.72
C LEU A 155 -16.91 -19.38 -20.50
N LYS A 156 -15.83 -19.61 -19.73
CA LYS A 156 -14.73 -18.64 -19.56
C LYS A 156 -13.81 -18.69 -20.76
N MET A 157 -13.54 -17.53 -21.35
CA MET A 157 -12.34 -17.39 -22.17
C MET A 157 -11.09 -17.62 -21.33
N SER A 158 -10.35 -18.67 -21.69
CA SER A 158 -9.18 -19.15 -20.98
C SER A 158 -8.08 -18.09 -20.86
N SER A 159 -7.31 -18.17 -19.78
CA SER A 159 -6.12 -17.34 -19.59
C SER A 159 -4.88 -18.14 -20.00
N GLN A 160 -4.15 -17.64 -20.99
CA GLN A 160 -2.88 -18.22 -21.43
C GLN A 160 -1.79 -17.92 -20.40
N GLN A 161 -1.02 -18.94 -20.02
CA GLN A 161 0.10 -18.80 -19.08
C GLN A 161 1.41 -18.83 -19.86
N ILE A 162 1.91 -17.64 -20.21
CA ILE A 162 3.13 -17.49 -21.01
C ILE A 162 4.32 -17.37 -20.05
N HIS A 163 5.25 -18.32 -20.12
CA HIS A 163 6.46 -18.25 -19.28
C HIS A 163 7.33 -17.07 -19.73
N ALA A 164 7.88 -16.30 -18.78
CA ALA A 164 8.71 -15.13 -19.07
C ALA A 164 10.13 -15.29 -18.53
N CYS A 165 11.09 -14.61 -19.16
CA CYS A 165 12.45 -14.52 -18.63
C CYS A 165 12.46 -13.90 -17.21
N PRO A 166 13.24 -14.43 -16.25
CA PRO A 166 13.39 -13.82 -14.91
C PRO A 166 13.90 -12.37 -14.91
N LYS A 167 14.55 -11.94 -16.00
CA LYS A 167 15.04 -10.56 -16.23
C LYS A 167 14.15 -9.76 -17.19
N GLY A 168 13.01 -10.31 -17.64
CA GLY A 168 12.05 -9.68 -18.56
C GLY A 168 12.48 -9.59 -20.03
N CYS A 169 13.61 -10.17 -20.43
CA CYS A 169 14.20 -9.92 -21.76
C CYS A 169 13.44 -10.54 -22.96
N MET A 170 12.63 -11.56 -22.71
CA MET A 170 11.81 -12.28 -23.70
C MET A 170 10.66 -13.04 -23.02
N LEU A 171 9.63 -13.38 -23.80
CA LEU A 171 8.66 -14.43 -23.49
C LEU A 171 9.13 -15.77 -24.10
N PHE A 172 8.77 -16.87 -23.47
CA PHE A 172 8.97 -18.23 -23.99
C PHE A 172 7.70 -18.67 -24.72
N ARG A 173 7.58 -18.24 -25.99
CA ARG A 173 6.46 -18.47 -26.92
C ARG A 173 6.98 -18.74 -28.33
N GLU A 174 6.13 -19.23 -29.22
CA GLU A 174 6.45 -19.41 -30.66
C GLU A 174 7.77 -20.17 -30.88
N GLU A 175 8.69 -19.64 -31.69
CA GLU A 175 10.04 -20.20 -31.93
C GLU A 175 10.92 -20.37 -30.67
N HIS A 176 10.46 -19.89 -29.52
CA HIS A 176 11.12 -20.01 -28.22
C HIS A 176 10.28 -20.80 -27.20
N ALA A 177 9.12 -21.37 -27.57
CA ALA A 177 8.19 -22.06 -26.69
C ALA A 177 8.80 -23.24 -25.92
N ASP A 178 9.74 -23.97 -26.54
CA ASP A 178 10.40 -25.15 -25.94
C ASP A 178 11.78 -24.83 -25.34
N THR A 179 12.23 -23.57 -25.42
CA THR A 179 13.54 -23.19 -24.89
C THR A 179 13.55 -23.13 -23.36
N ASN A 180 14.61 -23.66 -22.75
CA ASN A 180 14.79 -23.73 -21.28
C ASN A 180 15.62 -22.56 -20.70
N TYR A 181 16.30 -21.81 -21.56
CA TYR A 181 17.17 -20.68 -21.21
C TYR A 181 16.87 -19.47 -22.10
N CYS A 182 16.85 -18.28 -21.52
CA CYS A 182 16.62 -17.04 -22.27
C CYS A 182 17.81 -16.73 -23.18
N ILE A 183 17.61 -16.72 -24.51
CA ILE A 183 18.67 -16.49 -25.51
C ILE A 183 19.41 -15.16 -25.33
N LYS A 184 18.75 -14.12 -24.78
CA LYS A 184 19.35 -12.78 -24.60
C LYS A 184 20.20 -12.61 -23.33
N CYS A 185 20.06 -13.49 -22.33
CA CYS A 185 20.72 -13.29 -21.03
C CYS A 185 21.01 -14.58 -20.23
N ASN A 186 21.02 -15.72 -20.94
CA ASN A 186 21.25 -17.10 -20.49
C ASN A 186 20.63 -17.47 -19.13
N SER A 187 19.43 -16.94 -18.86
CA SER A 187 18.75 -17.13 -17.57
C SER A 187 17.70 -18.22 -17.71
N SER A 188 17.82 -19.30 -16.92
CA SER A 188 16.89 -20.43 -16.92
C SER A 188 15.45 -20.00 -16.65
N ARG A 189 14.52 -20.56 -17.44
CA ARG A 189 13.06 -20.43 -17.38
C ARG A 189 12.46 -20.96 -16.08
N TYR A 190 13.00 -22.06 -15.58
CA TYR A 190 12.50 -22.84 -14.45
C TYR A 190 13.34 -22.61 -13.19
N PHE A 191 12.87 -23.01 -12.01
CA PHE A 191 13.75 -23.05 -10.84
C PHE A 191 14.84 -24.12 -11.02
N GLU A 192 16.07 -23.81 -10.62
CA GLU A 192 17.20 -24.74 -10.61
C GLU A 192 17.46 -25.15 -9.17
N VAL A 193 17.49 -26.46 -8.92
CA VAL A 193 17.73 -27.04 -7.60
C VAL A 193 18.82 -28.11 -7.69
N ASP A 194 19.74 -28.08 -6.74
CA ASP A 194 20.54 -29.25 -6.41
C ASP A 194 19.75 -30.08 -5.38
N ARG A 195 19.53 -31.37 -5.66
CA ARG A 195 18.82 -32.29 -4.76
C ARG A 195 19.76 -33.18 -3.94
N ASN A 196 21.04 -33.23 -4.32
CA ASN A 196 22.00 -34.22 -3.81
C ASN A 196 23.16 -33.55 -3.05
N GLY A 197 23.55 -32.35 -3.47
CA GLY A 197 24.80 -31.68 -3.05
C GLY A 197 25.95 -31.85 -4.04
N ASP A 198 25.71 -32.55 -5.16
CA ASP A 198 26.72 -32.90 -6.18
C ASP A 198 27.17 -31.69 -7.03
N GLY A 199 26.58 -30.51 -6.84
CA GLY A 199 26.74 -29.34 -7.71
C GLY A 199 25.93 -29.42 -9.01
N GLN A 200 25.38 -30.59 -9.34
CA GLN A 200 24.54 -30.82 -10.53
C GLN A 200 23.13 -30.24 -10.35
N LYS A 201 22.99 -28.94 -10.62
CA LYS A 201 21.69 -28.25 -10.68
C LYS A 201 20.78 -28.88 -11.73
N ARG A 202 19.63 -29.39 -11.31
CA ARG A 202 18.55 -29.85 -12.20
C ARG A 202 17.44 -28.81 -12.24
N GLN A 203 16.85 -28.61 -13.41
CA GLN A 203 15.67 -27.76 -13.55
C GLN A 203 14.42 -28.45 -13.00
N THR A 204 13.52 -27.68 -12.39
CA THR A 204 12.17 -28.13 -12.02
C THR A 204 11.19 -27.90 -13.17
N THR A 205 9.95 -28.35 -13.00
CA THR A 205 8.83 -28.02 -13.91
C THR A 205 8.19 -26.66 -13.62
N VAL A 206 8.64 -25.94 -12.58
CA VAL A 206 8.01 -24.69 -12.12
C VAL A 206 8.72 -23.48 -12.73
N ALA A 207 8.03 -22.72 -13.57
CA ALA A 207 8.55 -21.50 -14.17
C ALA A 207 8.76 -20.39 -13.13
N LYS A 208 9.83 -19.59 -13.30
CA LYS A 208 10.17 -18.50 -12.37
C LYS A 208 9.21 -17.31 -12.49
N ASN A 209 8.91 -16.87 -13.73
CA ASN A 209 7.97 -15.80 -14.03
C ASN A 209 6.91 -16.31 -15.02
N ILE A 210 5.64 -15.98 -14.78
CA ILE A 210 4.51 -16.32 -15.66
C ILE A 210 3.70 -15.05 -15.93
N LEU A 211 3.64 -14.65 -17.20
CA LEU A 211 2.68 -13.66 -17.70
C LEU A 211 1.32 -14.36 -17.83
N ARG A 212 0.28 -13.81 -17.20
CA ARG A 212 -1.10 -14.24 -17.43
C ARG A 212 -1.68 -13.36 -18.52
N TYR A 213 -1.88 -13.92 -19.72
CA TYR A 213 -2.50 -13.24 -20.85
C TYR A 213 -3.95 -13.70 -21.00
N LEU A 214 -4.83 -12.76 -21.34
CA LEU A 214 -6.26 -12.97 -21.53
C LEU A 214 -6.60 -12.43 -22.93
N PRO A 215 -6.72 -13.30 -23.95
CA PRO A 215 -6.98 -12.88 -25.34
C PRO A 215 -8.15 -11.89 -25.42
N VAL A 216 -7.99 -10.88 -26.25
CA VAL A 216 -8.85 -9.69 -26.27
C VAL A 216 -9.88 -9.77 -27.39
N LEU A 217 -9.50 -10.23 -28.59
CA LEU A 217 -10.42 -10.28 -29.74
C LEU A 217 -11.73 -11.03 -29.40
N PRO A 218 -11.73 -12.22 -28.78
CA PRO A 218 -13.00 -12.90 -28.49
C PRO A 218 -13.78 -12.30 -27.30
N ARG A 219 -13.17 -11.42 -26.49
CA ARG A 219 -13.90 -10.61 -25.47
C ARG A 219 -14.71 -9.52 -26.15
N ILE A 220 -14.15 -8.94 -27.23
CA ILE A 220 -14.83 -7.96 -28.05
C ILE A 220 -15.91 -8.63 -28.91
N GLN A 221 -15.67 -9.81 -29.51
CA GLN A 221 -16.71 -10.59 -30.20
C GLN A 221 -17.93 -10.86 -29.29
N ARG A 222 -17.70 -11.19 -28.00
CA ARG A 222 -18.78 -11.41 -27.03
C ARG A 222 -19.64 -10.17 -26.76
N LEU A 223 -19.17 -8.96 -27.01
CA LEU A 223 -20.01 -7.75 -26.92
C LEU A 223 -21.06 -7.67 -28.04
N PHE A 224 -20.91 -8.42 -29.14
CA PHE A 224 -21.89 -8.49 -30.22
C PHE A 224 -22.90 -9.64 -30.08
N MET A 225 -22.72 -10.54 -29.09
CA MET A 225 -23.54 -11.75 -28.93
C MET A 225 -24.92 -11.53 -28.27
N THR A 226 -25.24 -10.31 -27.81
CA THR A 226 -26.60 -9.93 -27.35
C THR A 226 -27.12 -8.71 -28.11
N GLU A 227 -28.44 -8.64 -28.36
CA GLU A 227 -29.03 -7.51 -29.11
C GLU A 227 -28.78 -6.15 -28.44
N ASP A 228 -28.80 -6.07 -27.10
CA ASP A 228 -28.66 -4.82 -26.33
C ASP A 228 -27.20 -4.31 -26.31
N THR A 229 -26.22 -5.20 -26.18
CA THR A 229 -24.79 -4.84 -26.23
C THR A 229 -24.34 -4.56 -27.66
N ALA A 230 -24.79 -5.33 -28.65
CA ALA A 230 -24.48 -5.09 -30.07
C ALA A 230 -25.00 -3.71 -30.55
N GLN A 231 -26.19 -3.29 -30.11
CA GLN A 231 -26.69 -1.92 -30.38
C GLN A 231 -25.79 -0.85 -29.76
N GLN A 232 -25.29 -1.08 -28.54
CA GLN A 232 -24.40 -0.13 -27.86
C GLN A 232 -23.00 -0.08 -28.50
N MET A 233 -22.50 -1.20 -29.03
CA MET A 233 -21.22 -1.28 -29.75
C MET A 233 -21.19 -0.54 -31.09
N ARG A 234 -22.32 -0.04 -31.58
CA ARG A 234 -22.40 0.83 -32.77
C ARG A 234 -22.59 2.31 -32.42
N TRP A 235 -22.74 2.66 -31.14
CA TRP A 235 -23.12 4.02 -30.69
C TRP A 235 -22.11 5.10 -31.13
N ALA A 236 -20.81 4.77 -31.18
CA ALA A 236 -19.77 5.69 -31.65
C ALA A 236 -20.06 6.32 -33.02
N VAL A 237 -20.82 5.65 -33.90
CA VAL A 237 -21.28 6.15 -35.21
C VAL A 237 -22.81 6.31 -35.27
N GLU A 238 -23.59 5.33 -34.84
CA GLU A 238 -25.07 5.31 -34.93
C GLU A 238 -25.78 6.12 -33.81
N GLY A 239 -25.04 6.65 -32.82
CA GLY A 239 -25.58 7.29 -31.62
C GLY A 239 -25.89 8.79 -31.75
N ASN A 240 -27.07 9.21 -31.27
CA ASN A 240 -27.45 10.62 -31.24
C ASN A 240 -26.57 11.42 -30.27
N ARG A 241 -26.05 12.57 -30.74
CA ARG A 241 -25.38 13.57 -29.88
C ARG A 241 -26.41 14.53 -29.31
N TYR A 242 -26.28 14.89 -28.04
CA TYR A 242 -27.25 15.71 -27.29
C TYR A 242 -26.72 17.10 -26.92
N THR A 243 -25.51 17.44 -27.36
CA THR A 243 -24.89 18.77 -27.29
C THR A 243 -24.14 19.07 -28.59
N ASP A 244 -23.84 20.35 -28.81
CA ASP A 244 -22.85 20.88 -29.75
C ASP A 244 -21.40 20.51 -29.37
N LYS A 245 -21.15 20.28 -28.09
CA LYS A 245 -19.83 19.94 -27.52
C LYS A 245 -19.47 18.46 -27.72
N MET A 246 -18.17 18.19 -27.71
CA MET A 246 -17.58 16.85 -27.72
C MET A 246 -18.07 16.05 -26.49
N ILE A 247 -18.71 14.90 -26.71
CA ILE A 247 -19.16 14.00 -25.62
C ILE A 247 -18.54 12.61 -25.69
N HIS A 248 -17.88 12.27 -26.80
CA HIS A 248 -17.28 10.97 -27.03
C HIS A 248 -16.00 11.09 -27.87
N PRO A 249 -14.98 10.22 -27.72
CA PRO A 249 -13.74 10.29 -28.51
C PRO A 249 -13.94 10.24 -30.04
N SER A 250 -14.99 9.57 -30.53
CA SER A 250 -15.32 9.57 -31.97
C SER A 250 -15.84 10.91 -32.51
N ASP A 251 -16.15 11.87 -31.63
CA ASP A 251 -16.45 13.25 -32.01
C ASP A 251 -15.16 14.05 -32.31
N GLY A 252 -13.99 13.58 -31.86
CA GLY A 252 -12.69 14.23 -32.05
C GLY A 252 -12.09 14.05 -33.44
N THR A 253 -11.19 14.97 -33.83
CA THR A 253 -10.51 14.94 -35.14
C THR A 253 -9.69 13.67 -35.34
N ALA A 254 -8.96 13.23 -34.31
CA ALA A 254 -8.09 12.06 -34.37
C ALA A 254 -8.81 10.78 -34.77
N TRP A 255 -10.06 10.58 -34.31
CA TRP A 255 -10.89 9.46 -34.74
C TRP A 255 -11.41 9.67 -36.16
N LYS A 256 -12.01 10.84 -36.44
CA LYS A 256 -12.61 11.17 -37.74
C LYS A 256 -11.60 11.08 -38.89
N ASN A 257 -10.38 11.55 -38.68
CA ASN A 257 -9.29 11.50 -39.65
C ASN A 257 -8.76 10.07 -39.84
N PHE A 258 -8.68 9.26 -38.78
CA PHE A 258 -8.31 7.84 -38.89
C PHE A 258 -9.38 7.03 -39.67
N VAL A 259 -10.67 7.25 -39.39
CA VAL A 259 -11.77 6.63 -40.14
C VAL A 259 -11.77 7.08 -41.60
N LYS A 260 -11.56 8.38 -41.87
CA LYS A 260 -11.41 8.91 -43.23
C LYS A 260 -10.19 8.33 -43.98
N LYS A 261 -9.14 7.94 -43.26
CA LYS A 261 -7.93 7.29 -43.82
C LYS A 261 -8.16 5.80 -44.12
N PHE A 262 -9.00 5.12 -43.34
CA PHE A 262 -9.26 3.68 -43.45
C PHE A 262 -10.77 3.34 -43.53
N PRO A 263 -11.53 3.89 -44.50
CA PRO A 263 -12.99 3.79 -44.51
C PRO A 263 -13.50 2.34 -44.64
N LEU A 264 -12.79 1.49 -45.39
CA LEU A 264 -13.15 0.08 -45.56
C LEU A 264 -12.89 -0.80 -44.31
N LYS A 265 -12.24 -0.27 -43.26
CA LYS A 265 -11.95 -1.01 -42.02
C LYS A 265 -12.56 -0.33 -40.80
N ALA A 266 -12.20 0.93 -40.55
CA ALA A 266 -12.67 1.70 -39.41
C ALA A 266 -14.01 2.44 -39.66
N GLY A 267 -14.57 2.36 -40.88
CA GLY A 267 -15.83 3.01 -41.23
C GLY A 267 -17.11 2.21 -40.93
N ASP A 268 -17.02 0.90 -40.72
CA ASP A 268 -18.18 0.13 -40.22
C ASP A 268 -18.43 0.49 -38.74
N PRO A 269 -19.67 0.85 -38.34
CA PRO A 269 -20.01 1.14 -36.95
C PRO A 269 -19.65 0.05 -35.92
N ARG A 270 -19.47 -1.19 -36.37
CA ARG A 270 -19.14 -2.36 -35.56
C ARG A 270 -17.64 -2.61 -35.43
N SER A 271 -16.80 -1.97 -36.24
CA SER A 271 -15.34 -2.04 -36.06
C SER A 271 -14.95 -1.28 -34.79
N VAL A 272 -14.08 -1.88 -33.97
CA VAL A 272 -13.89 -1.48 -32.57
C VAL A 272 -12.55 -0.77 -32.36
N ALA A 273 -12.62 0.50 -31.99
CA ALA A 273 -11.48 1.22 -31.47
C ALA A 273 -11.25 0.83 -30.00
N VAL A 274 -10.01 0.56 -29.60
CA VAL A 274 -9.66 0.29 -28.20
C VAL A 274 -8.70 1.31 -27.62
N ALA A 275 -8.91 1.65 -26.35
CA ALA A 275 -7.93 2.35 -25.52
C ALA A 275 -7.21 1.37 -24.59
N ILE A 276 -5.94 1.61 -24.29
CA ILE A 276 -5.16 0.83 -23.32
C ILE A 276 -4.84 1.66 -22.08
N SER A 277 -4.84 1.05 -20.89
CA SER A 277 -4.30 1.65 -19.67
C SER A 277 -3.53 0.62 -18.82
N THR A 278 -2.60 1.06 -17.99
CA THR A 278 -1.82 0.21 -17.07
C THR A 278 -1.19 1.06 -15.97
N ASP A 279 -1.09 0.50 -14.76
CA ASP A 279 -0.44 1.08 -13.58
C ASP A 279 0.16 -0.03 -12.69
N GLY A 280 1.05 0.33 -11.77
CA GLY A 280 1.78 -0.59 -10.89
C GLY A 280 1.15 -0.79 -9.52
N PHE A 281 0.39 -1.86 -9.34
CA PHE A 281 -0.32 -2.20 -8.10
C PHE A 281 0.49 -3.13 -7.16
N ASN A 282 0.27 -3.01 -5.85
CA ASN A 282 0.79 -3.95 -4.84
C ASN A 282 -0.33 -4.80 -4.22
N PRO A 283 -0.46 -6.09 -4.58
CA PRO A 283 -1.55 -6.96 -4.14
C PRO A 283 -1.48 -7.38 -2.67
N TYR A 284 -0.40 -7.04 -1.96
CA TYR A 284 -0.22 -7.33 -0.54
C TYR A 284 -0.34 -6.07 0.35
N GLY A 285 -0.69 -4.92 -0.22
CA GLY A 285 -0.85 -3.66 0.51
C GLY A 285 0.46 -3.05 1.03
N MET A 286 0.34 -1.88 1.68
CA MET A 286 1.51 -1.08 2.10
C MET A 286 2.33 -1.70 3.26
N SER A 287 1.78 -2.69 3.97
CA SER A 287 2.41 -3.32 5.14
C SER A 287 3.33 -4.50 4.80
N ALA A 288 3.27 -5.03 3.58
CA ALA A 288 3.98 -6.22 3.14
C ALA A 288 5.40 -5.94 2.59
N ALA A 289 5.98 -6.92 1.91
CA ALA A 289 7.18 -6.72 1.08
C ALA A 289 6.82 -5.92 -0.18
N VAL A 290 7.76 -5.11 -0.69
CA VAL A 290 7.55 -4.33 -1.92
C VAL A 290 7.40 -5.28 -3.10
N TYR A 291 6.17 -5.36 -3.62
CA TYR A 291 5.79 -6.17 -4.76
C TYR A 291 4.95 -5.30 -5.71
N SER A 292 5.38 -5.17 -6.96
CA SER A 292 4.64 -4.44 -7.99
C SER A 292 4.25 -5.42 -9.10
N CYS A 293 2.94 -5.60 -9.32
CA CYS A 293 2.39 -6.23 -10.52
C CYS A 293 1.68 -5.17 -11.38
N TRP A 294 1.62 -5.41 -12.68
CA TRP A 294 1.08 -4.46 -13.65
C TRP A 294 -0.06 -5.12 -14.43
N PRO A 295 -1.34 -4.89 -14.07
CA PRO A 295 -2.46 -5.20 -14.95
C PRO A 295 -2.46 -4.26 -16.16
N VAL A 296 -2.83 -4.78 -17.33
CA VAL A 296 -3.06 -3.98 -18.54
C VAL A 296 -4.53 -4.11 -18.93
N PHE A 297 -5.23 -2.98 -18.94
CA PHE A 297 -6.64 -2.87 -19.28
C PHE A 297 -6.81 -2.48 -20.75
N VAL A 298 -7.82 -3.07 -21.41
CA VAL A 298 -8.27 -2.70 -22.75
C VAL A 298 -9.73 -2.30 -22.67
N ILE A 299 -10.06 -1.13 -23.21
CA ILE A 299 -11.38 -0.49 -23.11
C ILE A 299 -11.96 -0.35 -24.53
N PRO A 300 -13.13 -0.94 -24.84
CA PRO A 300 -13.78 -0.79 -26.13
C PRO A 300 -14.44 0.59 -26.23
N MET A 301 -13.84 1.49 -27.00
CA MET A 301 -14.23 2.90 -27.11
C MET A 301 -15.42 3.12 -28.05
N ASN A 302 -16.20 2.08 -28.35
CA ASN A 302 -17.39 2.16 -29.19
C ASN A 302 -18.69 2.39 -28.39
N LEU A 303 -18.68 2.02 -27.11
CA LEU A 303 -19.83 2.05 -26.21
C LEU A 303 -20.22 3.49 -25.81
N PRO A 304 -21.50 3.75 -25.42
CA PRO A 304 -21.94 5.08 -24.99
C PRO A 304 -21.11 5.64 -23.81
N PRO A 305 -20.94 6.98 -23.68
CA PRO A 305 -20.11 7.60 -22.65
C PRO A 305 -20.43 7.16 -21.20
N GLY A 306 -21.71 6.94 -20.87
CA GLY A 306 -22.15 6.45 -19.55
C GLY A 306 -21.99 4.94 -19.32
N VAL A 307 -21.33 4.23 -20.24
CA VAL A 307 -21.20 2.76 -20.27
C VAL A 307 -19.75 2.33 -20.54
N CYS A 308 -19.02 2.99 -21.44
CA CYS A 308 -17.67 2.58 -21.86
C CYS A 308 -16.63 2.49 -20.72
N MET A 309 -16.71 3.39 -19.73
CA MET A 309 -15.80 3.43 -18.57
C MET A 309 -16.33 2.67 -17.34
N ARG A 310 -17.35 1.82 -17.49
CA ARG A 310 -17.82 0.93 -16.41
C ARG A 310 -16.90 -0.28 -16.24
N SER A 311 -16.77 -0.77 -15.01
CA SER A 311 -15.95 -1.94 -14.63
C SER A 311 -16.21 -3.17 -15.51
N GLU A 312 -17.48 -3.44 -15.83
CA GLU A 312 -17.95 -4.57 -16.64
C GLU A 312 -17.37 -4.56 -18.07
N ASN A 313 -17.06 -3.37 -18.59
CA ASN A 313 -16.58 -3.16 -19.97
C ASN A 313 -15.06 -2.92 -20.05
N MET A 314 -14.35 -2.85 -18.92
CA MET A 314 -12.90 -2.64 -18.87
C MET A 314 -12.16 -3.98 -18.74
N PHE A 315 -11.71 -4.53 -19.86
CA PHE A 315 -11.11 -5.87 -19.88
C PHE A 315 -9.67 -5.89 -19.36
N VAL A 316 -9.40 -6.67 -18.31
CA VAL A 316 -8.03 -7.07 -17.95
C VAL A 316 -7.48 -8.00 -19.03
N SER A 317 -6.60 -7.47 -19.88
CA SER A 317 -5.97 -8.20 -21.00
C SER A 317 -4.73 -8.98 -20.59
N MET A 318 -4.03 -8.54 -19.54
CA MET A 318 -2.93 -9.29 -18.95
C MET A 318 -2.61 -8.84 -17.52
N ILE A 319 -1.91 -9.70 -16.79
CA ILE A 319 -1.27 -9.39 -15.51
C ILE A 319 0.22 -9.72 -15.63
N ILE A 320 1.06 -8.69 -15.63
CA ILE A 320 2.51 -8.80 -15.66
C ILE A 320 3.01 -9.14 -14.23
N PRO A 321 3.82 -10.20 -14.06
CA PRO A 321 4.24 -10.67 -12.74
C PRO A 321 5.25 -9.73 -12.07
N GLY A 322 5.09 -9.56 -10.75
CA GLY A 322 6.08 -8.90 -9.89
C GLY A 322 7.25 -9.80 -9.50
N PRO A 323 8.06 -9.42 -8.50
CA PRO A 323 7.88 -8.28 -7.59
C PRO A 323 8.37 -6.93 -8.15
N LYS A 324 9.12 -6.93 -9.27
CA LYS A 324 9.82 -5.74 -9.78
C LYS A 324 9.01 -5.02 -10.86
N TYR A 325 9.09 -3.70 -10.82
CA TYR A 325 8.75 -2.79 -11.93
C TYR A 325 9.31 -3.30 -13.28
N PRO A 326 8.50 -3.40 -14.34
CA PRO A 326 8.92 -3.99 -15.62
C PRO A 326 9.94 -3.14 -16.37
N GLY A 327 9.93 -1.82 -16.18
CA GLY A 327 10.86 -0.89 -16.86
C GLY A 327 10.80 -1.00 -18.39
N LYS A 328 11.96 -0.89 -19.04
CA LYS A 328 12.10 -1.03 -20.50
C LYS A 328 11.58 -2.36 -21.07
N ASN A 329 11.38 -3.38 -20.22
CA ASN A 329 10.82 -4.67 -20.65
C ASN A 329 9.28 -4.65 -20.79
N MET A 330 8.58 -3.55 -20.48
CA MET A 330 7.12 -3.42 -20.69
C MET A 330 6.71 -3.87 -22.10
N ASN A 331 7.46 -3.42 -23.11
CA ASN A 331 7.41 -3.87 -24.49
C ASN A 331 7.27 -5.40 -24.68
N VAL A 332 8.08 -6.18 -23.97
CA VAL A 332 8.18 -7.64 -24.13
C VAL A 332 6.93 -8.33 -23.60
N TYR A 333 6.33 -7.79 -22.53
CA TYR A 333 5.08 -8.31 -22.00
C TYR A 333 3.87 -7.93 -22.85
N LEU A 334 3.93 -6.80 -23.57
CA LEU A 334 2.86 -6.32 -24.45
C LEU A 334 2.78 -7.08 -25.79
N GLU A 335 3.80 -7.83 -26.20
CA GLU A 335 3.83 -8.47 -27.53
C GLU A 335 2.56 -9.29 -27.85
N PRO A 336 2.04 -10.19 -26.97
CA PRO A 336 0.82 -10.95 -27.29
C PRO A 336 -0.42 -10.08 -27.56
N LEU A 337 -0.51 -8.90 -26.93
CA LEU A 337 -1.58 -7.94 -27.17
C LEU A 337 -1.37 -7.18 -28.49
N VAL A 338 -0.12 -6.87 -28.85
CA VAL A 338 0.20 -6.32 -30.18
C VAL A 338 -0.22 -7.32 -31.26
N ASP A 339 0.05 -8.61 -31.09
CA ASP A 339 -0.26 -9.63 -32.11
C ASP A 339 -1.77 -9.91 -32.23
N ASP A 340 -2.54 -9.75 -31.14
CA ASP A 340 -4.01 -9.69 -31.17
C ASP A 340 -4.49 -8.46 -31.96
N LEU A 341 -3.86 -7.30 -31.79
CA LEU A 341 -4.22 -6.06 -32.51
C LEU A 341 -3.76 -6.07 -33.99
N VAL A 342 -2.70 -6.79 -34.33
CA VAL A 342 -2.30 -7.07 -35.73
C VAL A 342 -3.35 -7.97 -36.39
N ARG A 343 -3.70 -9.13 -35.79
CA ARG A 343 -4.77 -10.01 -36.30
C ARG A 343 -6.13 -9.32 -36.38
N GLY A 344 -6.44 -8.45 -35.42
CA GLY A 344 -7.66 -7.64 -35.42
C GLY A 344 -7.74 -6.63 -36.56
N TRP A 345 -6.62 -6.25 -37.17
CA TRP A 345 -6.57 -5.25 -38.23
C TRP A 345 -6.29 -5.81 -39.63
N GLU A 346 -5.44 -6.84 -39.73
CA GLU A 346 -4.97 -7.38 -41.00
C GLU A 346 -6.00 -8.30 -41.69
N GLY A 347 -5.75 -8.65 -42.96
CA GLY A 347 -6.67 -9.46 -43.76
C GLY A 347 -8.11 -8.90 -43.76
N ARG A 348 -9.06 -9.81 -43.51
CA ARG A 348 -10.51 -9.56 -43.31
C ARG A 348 -10.89 -9.24 -41.85
N GLY A 349 -9.94 -8.92 -40.98
CA GLY A 349 -10.21 -8.75 -39.55
C GLY A 349 -10.73 -10.06 -38.93
N ILE A 350 -11.70 -9.96 -38.03
CA ILE A 350 -12.25 -11.11 -37.28
C ILE A 350 -13.74 -11.31 -37.62
N ARG A 351 -14.08 -12.45 -38.22
CA ARG A 351 -15.48 -12.80 -38.55
C ARG A 351 -16.30 -12.85 -37.25
N THR A 352 -17.38 -12.07 -37.19
CA THR A 352 -18.15 -11.83 -35.96
C THR A 352 -19.64 -11.77 -36.29
N TYR A 353 -20.49 -12.25 -35.39
CA TYR A 353 -21.95 -12.20 -35.54
C TYR A 353 -22.53 -11.02 -34.75
N ASP A 354 -23.27 -10.12 -35.41
CA ASP A 354 -24.00 -9.03 -34.75
C ASP A 354 -25.42 -9.52 -34.41
N ALA A 355 -25.67 -9.88 -33.14
CA ALA A 355 -26.98 -10.39 -32.72
C ALA A 355 -28.13 -9.39 -32.95
N SER A 356 -27.85 -8.08 -32.98
CA SER A 356 -28.84 -7.03 -33.24
C SER A 356 -29.17 -6.84 -34.72
N LYS A 357 -28.27 -7.16 -35.64
CA LYS A 357 -28.52 -7.12 -37.10
C LYS A 357 -28.78 -8.51 -37.70
N LYS A 358 -28.46 -9.58 -36.95
CA LYS A 358 -28.61 -11.00 -37.30
C LYS A 358 -27.83 -11.39 -38.55
N GLU A 359 -26.64 -10.81 -38.68
CA GLU A 359 -25.73 -10.98 -39.81
C GLU A 359 -24.28 -11.15 -39.32
N TYR A 360 -23.45 -11.81 -40.13
CA TYR A 360 -22.00 -11.85 -39.94
C TYR A 360 -21.33 -10.63 -40.56
N PHE A 361 -20.25 -10.17 -39.94
CA PHE A 361 -19.43 -9.06 -40.42
C PHE A 361 -17.95 -9.27 -40.10
N ASP A 362 -17.10 -8.59 -40.87
CA ASP A 362 -15.65 -8.54 -40.69
C ASP A 362 -15.32 -7.47 -39.63
N MET A 363 -15.14 -7.87 -38.37
CA MET A 363 -14.84 -6.97 -37.26
C MET A 363 -13.37 -6.57 -37.30
N TYR A 364 -13.08 -5.31 -37.63
CA TYR A 364 -11.74 -4.74 -37.45
C TYR A 364 -11.59 -4.17 -36.03
N VAL A 365 -10.49 -4.51 -35.36
CA VAL A 365 -10.14 -4.01 -34.02
C VAL A 365 -8.83 -3.25 -34.12
N TRP A 366 -8.77 -2.02 -33.60
CA TRP A 366 -7.54 -1.22 -33.64
C TRP A 366 -7.26 -0.45 -32.34
N TYR A 367 -5.98 -0.36 -31.99
CA TYR A 367 -5.47 0.57 -30.99
C TYR A 367 -5.69 2.01 -31.44
N HIS A 368 -6.44 2.80 -30.67
CA HIS A 368 -6.67 4.22 -30.97
C HIS A 368 -5.84 5.15 -30.08
N THR A 369 -5.74 4.86 -28.78
CA THR A 369 -5.04 5.70 -27.79
C THR A 369 -4.63 4.86 -26.57
N SER A 370 -3.78 5.39 -25.72
CA SER A 370 -3.66 4.95 -24.33
C SER A 370 -3.86 6.08 -23.32
N LEU A 371 -4.12 5.73 -22.06
CA LEU A 371 -4.40 6.64 -20.94
C LEU A 371 -3.52 6.26 -19.74
N HIS A 372 -2.63 7.16 -19.33
CA HIS A 372 -1.64 6.91 -18.28
C HIS A 372 -1.22 8.19 -17.54
N ASP A 373 -0.69 8.05 -16.32
CA ASP A 373 0.13 9.09 -15.70
C ASP A 373 1.46 9.32 -16.47
N LEU A 374 2.24 10.34 -16.11
CA LEU A 374 3.49 10.65 -16.82
C LEU A 374 4.57 9.53 -16.75
N PRO A 375 4.77 8.85 -15.60
CA PRO A 375 5.57 7.62 -15.49
C PRO A 375 5.14 6.45 -16.38
N ALA A 376 3.89 6.00 -16.34
CA ALA A 376 3.41 4.87 -17.13
C ALA A 376 3.32 5.25 -18.63
N ARG A 377 3.00 6.50 -18.97
CA ARG A 377 3.13 7.03 -20.34
C ARG A 377 4.57 6.91 -20.84
N ALA A 378 5.57 7.23 -20.02
CA ALA A 378 6.98 7.11 -20.42
C ALA A 378 7.42 5.67 -20.71
N LEU A 379 6.87 4.69 -19.98
CA LEU A 379 7.03 3.28 -20.30
C LEU A 379 6.35 2.92 -21.62
N PHE A 380 5.07 3.28 -21.75
CA PHE A 380 4.21 2.77 -22.80
C PHE A 380 4.51 3.38 -24.19
N CYS A 381 4.93 4.64 -24.23
CA CYS A 381 5.42 5.29 -25.45
C CYS A 381 6.94 5.27 -25.59
N GLY A 382 7.67 4.64 -24.67
CA GLY A 382 9.14 4.49 -24.68
C GLY A 382 9.98 5.77 -24.56
N TRP A 383 9.35 6.94 -24.43
CA TRP A 383 9.99 8.25 -24.34
C TRP A 383 10.14 8.71 -22.88
N CYS A 384 11.36 9.00 -22.42
CA CYS A 384 11.58 9.47 -21.05
C CYS A 384 10.90 10.82 -20.82
N THR A 385 9.96 10.87 -19.87
CA THR A 385 9.28 12.12 -19.47
C THR A 385 10.08 12.94 -18.45
N HIS A 386 11.13 12.35 -17.84
CA HIS A 386 12.08 13.07 -16.99
C HIS A 386 13.13 13.80 -17.82
N GLY A 387 13.15 15.13 -17.75
CA GLY A 387 14.17 15.95 -18.41
C GLY A 387 13.58 17.17 -19.10
N LYS A 388 14.21 17.58 -20.21
CA LYS A 388 13.88 18.81 -20.95
C LYS A 388 12.63 18.70 -21.83
N TRP A 389 12.25 17.49 -22.26
CA TRP A 389 11.20 17.28 -23.26
C TRP A 389 10.24 16.16 -22.83
N PRO A 390 9.07 16.47 -22.23
CA PRO A 390 8.14 15.46 -21.71
C PRO A 390 7.19 14.85 -22.76
N CYS A 391 7.32 15.20 -24.05
CA CYS A 391 6.45 14.70 -25.11
C CYS A 391 7.24 14.34 -26.39
N PRO A 392 7.10 13.10 -26.93
CA PRO A 392 7.79 12.68 -28.15
C PRO A 392 7.30 13.40 -29.42
N GLN A 393 6.09 13.96 -29.41
CA GLN A 393 5.52 14.72 -30.54
C GLN A 393 5.93 16.21 -30.51
N CYS A 394 5.91 16.85 -29.33
CA CYS A 394 6.13 18.31 -29.23
C CYS A 394 7.61 18.71 -29.09
N ARG A 395 8.44 17.88 -28.43
CA ARG A 395 9.90 18.04 -28.25
C ARG A 395 10.40 19.49 -28.14
N GLN A 396 11.28 19.88 -29.07
CA GLN A 396 11.96 21.18 -29.13
C GLN A 396 11.05 22.33 -29.56
N ALA A 397 9.89 22.04 -30.17
CA ALA A 397 8.95 23.07 -30.57
C ALA A 397 8.33 23.78 -29.35
N VAL A 398 8.31 23.13 -28.18
CA VAL A 398 8.09 23.80 -26.89
C VAL A 398 9.45 24.13 -26.27
N THR A 399 9.69 25.41 -25.99
CA THR A 399 10.90 25.87 -25.30
C THR A 399 10.82 25.66 -23.79
N PHE A 400 11.95 25.25 -23.20
CA PHE A 400 12.11 25.03 -21.75
C PHE A 400 13.36 25.75 -21.26
N PHE A 401 13.29 26.33 -20.07
CA PHE A 401 14.43 26.89 -19.34
C PHE A 401 14.68 26.13 -18.04
N TRP A 402 15.85 26.33 -17.43
CA TRP A 402 16.25 25.67 -16.19
C TRP A 402 15.96 26.56 -14.98
N LEU A 403 15.45 25.95 -13.91
CA LEU A 403 15.31 26.54 -12.58
C LEU A 403 16.60 26.27 -11.81
N ASN A 404 17.36 27.33 -11.55
CA ASN A 404 18.76 27.29 -11.12
C ASN A 404 18.92 26.73 -9.70
N LYS A 405 17.96 26.95 -8.80
CA LYS A 405 17.98 26.43 -7.42
C LYS A 405 17.09 25.19 -7.26
N GLY A 406 15.96 25.16 -7.95
CA GLY A 406 15.00 24.05 -7.95
C GLY A 406 15.48 22.80 -8.69
N GLY A 407 16.45 22.95 -9.62
CA GLY A 407 17.08 21.82 -10.32
C GLY A 407 16.16 21.10 -11.30
N LYS A 408 15.30 21.85 -12.01
CA LYS A 408 14.27 21.31 -12.91
C LYS A 408 14.12 22.16 -14.17
N TYR A 409 13.67 21.54 -15.26
CA TYR A 409 13.19 22.28 -16.43
C TYR A 409 11.77 22.82 -16.19
N SER A 410 11.48 23.98 -16.78
CA SER A 410 10.16 24.61 -16.78
C SER A 410 9.81 25.14 -18.18
N CYS A 411 8.55 24.96 -18.59
CA CYS A 411 7.92 25.59 -19.75
C CYS A 411 6.95 26.71 -19.36
N PHE A 412 6.92 27.12 -18.07
CA PHE A 412 6.28 28.36 -17.64
C PHE A 412 6.74 29.52 -18.52
N ASP A 413 5.87 30.51 -18.77
CA ASP A 413 6.08 31.61 -19.73
C ASP A 413 6.21 31.20 -21.21
N GLU A 414 7.03 30.21 -21.54
CA GLU A 414 7.30 29.77 -22.90
C GLU A 414 6.08 29.07 -23.55
N ALA A 415 5.22 28.43 -22.75
CA ALA A 415 3.93 27.89 -23.19
C ALA A 415 2.98 28.96 -23.80
N ARG A 416 3.23 30.26 -23.60
CA ARG A 416 2.52 31.36 -24.29
C ARG A 416 2.68 31.30 -25.83
N GLN A 417 3.61 30.50 -26.35
CA GLN A 417 3.73 30.22 -27.80
C GLN A 417 2.52 29.49 -28.38
N PHE A 418 1.70 28.81 -27.57
CA PHE A 418 0.47 28.21 -28.07
C PHE A 418 -0.59 29.26 -28.42
N LEU A 419 -0.83 30.23 -27.52
CA LEU A 419 -1.82 31.32 -27.61
C LEU A 419 -1.83 32.02 -28.99
N GLU A 420 -2.96 32.63 -29.40
CA GLU A 420 -3.01 33.36 -30.67
C GLU A 420 -1.89 34.41 -30.82
N ARG A 421 -1.44 34.66 -32.06
CA ARG A 421 -0.27 35.52 -32.32
C ARG A 421 -0.43 36.97 -31.86
N ARG A 422 -1.67 37.47 -31.71
CA ARG A 422 -2.01 38.80 -31.20
C ARG A 422 -2.48 38.80 -29.73
N HIS A 423 -2.54 37.65 -29.05
CA HIS A 423 -3.06 37.55 -27.69
C HIS A 423 -2.23 38.36 -26.69
N ALA A 424 -2.87 39.23 -25.90
CA ALA A 424 -2.21 40.22 -25.04
C ALA A 424 -1.13 39.62 -24.12
N TYR A 425 -1.38 38.44 -23.54
CA TYR A 425 -0.40 37.74 -22.70
C TYR A 425 0.93 37.42 -23.40
N ARG A 426 1.01 37.29 -24.74
CA ARG A 426 2.31 37.11 -25.45
C ARG A 426 3.24 38.32 -25.33
N SER A 427 2.65 39.51 -25.19
CA SER A 427 3.34 40.80 -25.04
C SER A 427 3.52 41.24 -23.58
N ASP A 428 2.95 40.50 -22.63
CA ASP A 428 3.07 40.81 -21.21
C ASP A 428 4.50 40.54 -20.70
N VAL A 429 5.11 41.55 -20.11
CA VAL A 429 6.48 41.54 -19.55
C VAL A 429 6.52 41.77 -18.03
N LYS A 430 5.33 41.78 -17.38
CA LYS A 430 5.12 41.99 -15.94
C LYS A 430 4.64 40.70 -15.25
N SER A 431 3.47 40.18 -15.65
CA SER A 431 2.79 39.08 -14.94
C SER A 431 3.33 37.69 -15.25
N PHE A 432 4.29 37.60 -16.18
CA PHE A 432 5.04 36.39 -16.49
C PHE A 432 6.55 36.67 -16.37
N LYS A 433 7.40 36.00 -17.16
CA LYS A 433 8.86 36.10 -17.07
C LYS A 433 9.33 37.53 -17.37
N LYS A 434 10.09 38.11 -16.44
CA LYS A 434 10.55 39.51 -16.41
C LYS A 434 11.18 39.92 -17.76
N GLY A 435 10.48 40.78 -18.51
CA GLY A 435 10.98 41.31 -19.79
C GLY A 435 10.83 40.39 -21.01
N ARG A 436 10.18 39.22 -20.90
CA ARG A 436 10.06 38.24 -21.98
C ARG A 436 8.81 38.49 -22.85
N VAL A 437 9.01 38.70 -24.15
CA VAL A 437 7.94 38.78 -25.17
C VAL A 437 7.99 37.55 -26.09
N VAL A 438 6.85 36.93 -26.37
CA VAL A 438 6.73 35.63 -27.04
C VAL A 438 6.18 35.78 -28.46
N ARG A 439 7.09 35.98 -29.43
CA ARG A 439 6.78 36.21 -30.86
C ARG A 439 6.82 34.95 -31.75
N GLY A 440 7.22 33.79 -31.21
CA GLY A 440 7.33 32.55 -31.98
C GLY A 440 5.98 32.04 -32.55
N PRO A 441 5.98 31.27 -33.65
CA PRO A 441 4.78 30.62 -34.15
C PRO A 441 4.23 29.60 -33.14
N LYS A 442 3.02 29.06 -33.40
CA LYS A 442 2.51 27.92 -32.63
C LYS A 442 3.44 26.71 -32.83
N PRO A 443 3.84 25.99 -31.77
CA PRO A 443 4.64 24.77 -31.89
C PRO A 443 3.96 23.74 -32.81
N ILE A 444 4.64 23.33 -33.88
CA ILE A 444 4.17 22.28 -34.79
C ILE A 444 4.55 20.91 -34.20
N PRO A 445 3.60 20.02 -33.89
CA PRO A 445 3.91 18.66 -33.44
C PRO A 445 4.44 17.81 -34.60
N LYS A 446 5.36 16.88 -34.32
CA LYS A 446 5.80 15.89 -35.30
C LYS A 446 4.69 14.93 -35.69
N THR A 447 4.64 14.61 -36.98
CA THR A 447 3.79 13.56 -37.56
C THR A 447 4.24 12.16 -37.12
N GLY A 448 3.33 11.18 -37.16
CA GLY A 448 3.69 9.78 -36.87
C GLY A 448 4.74 9.22 -37.83
N THR A 449 4.70 9.63 -39.10
CA THR A 449 5.69 9.29 -40.13
C THR A 449 7.10 9.81 -39.82
N GLU A 450 7.25 11.05 -39.35
CA GLU A 450 8.55 11.57 -38.91
C GLU A 450 9.07 10.82 -37.67
N ILE A 451 8.19 10.51 -36.72
CA ILE A 451 8.54 9.79 -35.49
C ILE A 451 8.98 8.36 -35.82
N LYS A 452 8.33 7.70 -36.77
CA LYS A 452 8.73 6.37 -37.28
C LYS A 452 10.11 6.41 -37.92
N ALA A 453 10.36 7.35 -38.83
CA ALA A 453 11.68 7.52 -39.47
C ALA A 453 12.81 7.77 -38.45
N GLU A 454 12.54 8.55 -37.40
CA GLU A 454 13.49 8.73 -36.29
C GLU A 454 13.68 7.47 -35.45
N LEU A 455 12.60 6.75 -35.12
CA LEU A 455 12.65 5.48 -34.41
C LEU A 455 13.45 4.43 -35.18
N ASP A 456 13.30 4.37 -36.51
CA ASP A 456 14.07 3.48 -37.38
C ASP A 456 15.56 3.86 -37.38
N ALA A 457 15.86 5.15 -37.52
CA ALA A 457 17.22 5.70 -37.49
C ALA A 457 17.96 5.60 -36.14
N LEU A 458 17.29 5.21 -35.03
CA LEU A 458 17.94 5.02 -33.73
C LEU A 458 19.02 3.94 -33.75
N GLN A 459 20.28 4.36 -33.59
CA GLN A 459 21.45 3.49 -33.46
C GLN A 459 21.77 3.19 -31.98
N PRO A 460 22.06 1.94 -31.59
CA PRO A 460 22.50 1.60 -30.24
C PRO A 460 23.79 2.32 -29.85
N SER A 461 23.92 2.70 -28.56
CA SER A 461 25.18 3.25 -28.04
C SER A 461 26.25 2.14 -27.93
N PRO A 462 27.53 2.41 -28.28
CA PRO A 462 28.65 1.49 -28.05
C PRO A 462 28.77 0.98 -26.61
N ASP A 463 28.36 1.79 -25.62
CA ASP A 463 28.38 1.44 -24.19
C ASP A 463 27.25 0.47 -23.78
N GLY A 464 26.42 0.01 -24.73
CA GLY A 464 25.23 -0.82 -24.52
C GLY A 464 24.06 -0.12 -23.82
N ASN A 465 24.26 1.10 -23.31
CA ASN A 465 23.28 1.84 -22.51
C ASN A 465 22.39 2.78 -23.36
N GLY A 466 21.49 2.19 -24.16
CA GLY A 466 20.49 2.95 -24.92
C GLY A 466 20.93 3.28 -26.35
N PHE A 467 20.61 4.49 -26.82
CA PHE A 467 20.86 4.93 -28.19
C PHE A 467 21.77 6.15 -28.24
N LEU A 468 22.51 6.32 -29.34
CA LEU A 468 23.34 7.49 -29.59
C LEU A 468 22.50 8.78 -29.62
N GLY A 469 22.95 9.82 -28.92
CA GLY A 469 22.24 11.10 -28.81
C GLY A 469 21.09 11.13 -27.79
N TYR A 470 20.93 10.09 -26.96
CA TYR A 470 20.01 10.12 -25.81
C TYR A 470 20.38 11.25 -24.82
N GLY A 471 19.37 12.00 -24.37
CA GLY A 471 19.56 13.16 -23.49
C GLY A 471 19.76 14.47 -24.25
N GLU A 472 20.50 14.42 -25.37
CA GLU A 472 20.92 15.60 -26.15
C GLU A 472 20.01 15.90 -27.35
N THR A 473 19.66 14.88 -28.13
CA THR A 473 18.83 15.01 -29.34
C THR A 473 17.42 14.44 -29.14
N HIS A 474 17.29 13.38 -28.34
CA HIS A 474 16.03 12.67 -28.08
C HIS A 474 15.96 12.11 -26.65
N GLN A 475 14.81 11.57 -26.26
CA GLN A 475 14.61 10.87 -24.98
C GLN A 475 14.08 9.43 -25.15
N TRP A 476 14.18 8.85 -26.35
CA TRP A 476 13.87 7.43 -26.60
C TRP A 476 14.68 6.50 -25.70
N THR A 477 14.01 5.70 -24.87
CA THR A 477 14.63 4.72 -23.98
C THR A 477 14.65 3.31 -24.55
N HIS A 478 13.75 3.02 -25.48
CA HIS A 478 13.55 1.81 -26.28
C HIS A 478 12.64 2.13 -27.50
N LYS A 479 12.63 1.30 -28.56
CA LYS A 479 11.64 1.42 -29.66
C LYS A 479 10.31 0.76 -29.21
N PRO A 480 9.15 1.43 -29.13
CA PRO A 480 7.95 0.84 -28.55
C PRO A 480 7.32 -0.25 -29.45
N CYS A 481 6.85 -1.34 -28.85
CA CYS A 481 6.31 -2.50 -29.58
C CYS A 481 5.06 -2.19 -30.42
N LEU A 482 4.29 -1.16 -30.04
CA LEU A 482 3.10 -0.71 -30.77
C LEU A 482 3.40 -0.18 -32.19
N TRP A 483 4.65 0.23 -32.48
CA TRP A 483 5.04 0.62 -33.84
C TRP A 483 5.14 -0.57 -34.81
N LYS A 484 4.98 -1.82 -34.33
CA LYS A 484 4.70 -2.99 -35.20
C LYS A 484 3.31 -2.91 -35.86
N LEU A 485 2.36 -2.15 -35.30
CA LEU A 485 0.99 -2.05 -35.82
C LEU A 485 1.01 -1.25 -37.15
N PRO A 486 0.51 -1.81 -38.27
CA PRO A 486 0.72 -1.24 -39.61
C PRO A 486 0.01 0.10 -39.86
N TYR A 487 -0.83 0.54 -38.92
CA TYR A 487 -1.58 1.80 -38.96
C TYR A 487 -1.08 2.85 -37.94
N PHE A 488 -0.10 2.54 -37.10
CA PHE A 488 0.24 3.36 -35.92
C PHE A 488 0.71 4.78 -36.28
N GLU A 489 1.42 4.94 -37.39
CA GLU A 489 1.93 6.23 -37.85
C GLU A 489 0.84 7.22 -38.33
N PHE A 490 -0.40 6.75 -38.47
CA PHE A 490 -1.57 7.55 -38.84
C PHE A 490 -2.45 7.93 -37.63
N LEU A 491 -2.04 7.59 -36.40
CA LEU A 491 -2.71 8.02 -35.18
C LEU A 491 -2.23 9.42 -34.77
N GLU A 492 -3.14 10.40 -34.70
CA GLU A 492 -2.79 11.78 -34.30
C GLU A 492 -2.46 11.88 -32.79
N LEU A 493 -3.20 11.16 -31.95
CA LEU A 493 -3.09 11.22 -30.48
C LEU A 493 -2.97 9.81 -29.86
N PRO A 494 -1.89 9.06 -30.15
CA PRO A 494 -1.75 7.67 -29.71
C PRO A 494 -1.53 7.52 -28.20
N HIS A 495 -1.14 8.57 -27.46
CA HIS A 495 -0.80 8.49 -26.02
C HIS A 495 -1.22 9.72 -25.23
N ASN A 496 -2.40 9.64 -24.62
CA ASN A 496 -2.96 10.69 -23.77
C ASN A 496 -2.47 10.57 -22.31
N ILE A 497 -2.57 11.68 -21.58
CA ILE A 497 -2.23 11.77 -20.15
C ILE A 497 -3.52 11.63 -19.35
N ASP A 498 -3.46 10.94 -18.20
CA ASP A 498 -4.53 10.94 -17.20
C ASP A 498 -4.66 12.36 -16.61
N VAL A 499 -5.68 13.08 -17.07
CA VAL A 499 -6.00 14.43 -16.62
C VAL A 499 -6.47 14.42 -15.17
N MET A 500 -7.27 13.45 -14.74
CA MET A 500 -7.80 13.40 -13.36
C MET A 500 -6.68 13.20 -12.33
N HIS A 501 -5.73 12.29 -12.63
CA HIS A 501 -4.54 12.11 -11.78
C HIS A 501 -3.65 13.36 -11.79
N THR A 502 -3.54 14.05 -12.93
CA THR A 502 -2.75 15.28 -13.06
C THR A 502 -3.39 16.45 -12.29
N GLU A 503 -4.70 16.66 -12.43
CA GLU A 503 -5.49 17.66 -11.71
C GLU A 503 -5.45 17.40 -10.20
N LYS A 504 -5.64 16.16 -9.75
CA LYS A 504 -5.46 15.78 -8.34
C LYS A 504 -4.08 16.19 -7.82
N ASN A 505 -3.01 15.85 -8.53
CA ASN A 505 -1.65 16.17 -8.11
C ASN A 505 -1.37 17.69 -8.08
N ILE A 506 -2.00 18.46 -8.98
CA ILE A 506 -1.95 19.93 -8.99
C ILE A 506 -2.75 20.49 -7.81
N SER A 507 -3.96 20.00 -7.55
CA SER A 507 -4.81 20.41 -6.43
C SER A 507 -4.16 20.10 -5.08
N GLU A 508 -3.59 18.90 -4.90
CA GLU A 508 -2.78 18.57 -3.71
C GLU A 508 -1.58 19.51 -3.56
N ALA A 509 -0.89 19.85 -4.65
CA ALA A 509 0.26 20.75 -4.61
C ALA A 509 -0.12 22.20 -4.26
N ILE A 510 -1.27 22.69 -4.75
CA ILE A 510 -1.83 24.01 -4.42
C ILE A 510 -2.31 24.03 -2.97
N TRP A 511 -3.07 23.03 -2.55
CA TRP A 511 -3.55 22.90 -1.17
C TRP A 511 -2.40 22.84 -0.15
N SER A 512 -1.40 22.00 -0.41
CA SER A 512 -0.19 21.90 0.42
C SER A 512 0.62 23.19 0.52
N MET A 513 0.45 24.12 -0.44
CA MET A 513 1.09 25.44 -0.46
C MET A 513 0.23 26.51 0.24
N ILE A 514 -1.09 26.46 0.11
CA ILE A 514 -2.02 27.37 0.80
C ILE A 514 -2.04 27.09 2.32
N VAL A 515 -1.94 25.81 2.71
CA VAL A 515 -2.04 25.33 4.11
C VAL A 515 -0.65 25.04 4.71
N ASP A 516 0.43 25.51 4.07
CA ASP A 516 1.85 25.38 4.45
C ASP A 516 2.25 24.04 5.11
N THR A 517 1.86 22.93 4.46
CA THR A 517 2.16 21.59 4.93
C THR A 517 3.60 21.18 4.60
N GLU A 518 4.16 20.14 5.23
CA GLU A 518 5.49 19.57 4.89
C GLU A 518 5.69 19.24 3.39
N LYS A 519 4.60 19.08 2.64
CA LYS A 519 4.59 18.81 1.18
C LYS A 519 4.53 20.09 0.33
N THR A 520 4.61 21.28 0.92
CA THR A 520 4.51 22.58 0.23
C THR A 520 5.45 22.68 -0.99
N LYS A 521 5.01 23.43 -1.99
CA LYS A 521 5.82 23.74 -3.19
C LYS A 521 6.50 25.10 -3.10
N ASP A 522 6.06 25.95 -2.18
CA ASP A 522 6.82 27.11 -1.76
C ASP A 522 7.97 26.66 -0.84
N ASN A 523 9.19 27.09 -1.15
CA ASN A 523 10.39 26.80 -0.40
C ASN A 523 11.52 27.72 -0.88
N ILE A 524 12.59 27.82 -0.09
CA ILE A 524 13.73 28.72 -0.36
C ILE A 524 14.27 28.60 -1.80
N LYS A 525 14.32 27.39 -2.38
CA LYS A 525 14.78 27.21 -3.77
C LYS A 525 13.80 27.79 -4.78
N ALA A 526 12.50 27.53 -4.60
CA ALA A 526 11.45 28.08 -5.44
C ALA A 526 11.38 29.62 -5.37
N ARG A 527 11.50 30.20 -4.17
CA ARG A 527 11.51 31.67 -3.97
C ARG A 527 12.70 32.35 -4.66
N ILE A 528 13.91 31.79 -4.54
CA ILE A 528 15.09 32.35 -5.22
C ILE A 528 14.96 32.23 -6.75
N ASP A 529 14.41 31.13 -7.28
CA ASP A 529 14.13 31.05 -8.72
C ASP A 529 13.01 32.04 -9.15
N GLN A 530 12.00 32.28 -8.32
CA GLN A 530 10.97 33.31 -8.59
C GLN A 530 11.59 34.72 -8.60
N GLU A 531 12.45 35.07 -7.66
CA GLU A 531 13.19 36.34 -7.64
C GLU A 531 14.03 36.54 -8.93
N MET A 532 14.65 35.48 -9.43
CA MET A 532 15.44 35.51 -10.68
C MET A 532 14.60 35.67 -11.95
N TRP A 533 13.36 35.15 -11.99
CA TRP A 533 12.56 35.06 -13.22
C TRP A 533 11.32 35.97 -13.26
N CYS A 534 10.78 36.40 -12.13
CA CYS A 534 9.60 37.26 -12.02
C CYS A 534 9.98 38.72 -11.76
N ARG A 535 9.06 39.66 -12.01
CA ARG A 535 9.33 41.09 -11.79
C ARG A 535 9.10 41.54 -10.34
N ASP A 536 7.98 41.11 -9.77
CA ASP A 536 7.34 41.71 -8.59
C ASP A 536 7.27 40.69 -7.43
N PHE A 537 8.42 40.21 -6.95
CA PHE A 537 8.52 39.34 -5.77
C PHE A 537 8.89 40.18 -4.54
N GLU A 538 7.89 40.60 -3.77
CA GLU A 538 8.14 41.22 -2.46
C GLU A 538 8.61 40.15 -1.46
N ALA A 539 9.85 40.29 -0.99
CA ALA A 539 10.44 39.38 -0.03
C ALA A 539 9.78 39.58 1.35
N GLY A 540 8.80 38.73 1.67
CA GLY A 540 8.26 38.59 3.03
C GLY A 540 9.38 38.35 4.07
N PRO A 541 9.16 38.74 5.34
CA PRO A 541 10.23 39.06 6.30
C PRO A 541 11.28 37.96 6.48
N SER A 542 12.54 38.39 6.47
CA SER A 542 13.75 37.56 6.51
C SER A 542 13.77 36.56 7.68
N TYR A 543 13.60 35.27 7.38
CA TYR A 543 14.04 34.20 8.26
C TYR A 543 15.56 34.04 8.14
N TYR A 544 16.30 34.31 9.22
CA TYR A 544 17.76 34.33 9.22
C TYR A 544 18.35 32.96 8.83
N PRO A 545 19.32 32.90 7.89
CA PRO A 545 20.11 31.69 7.68
C PRO A 545 21.09 31.48 8.85
N PRO A 546 21.32 30.23 9.30
CA PRO A 546 22.36 29.95 10.28
C PRO A 546 23.76 30.24 9.72
N PRO A 547 24.72 30.69 10.55
CA PRO A 547 26.05 31.09 10.08
C PRO A 547 26.83 29.93 9.47
N SER A 548 27.47 30.18 8.33
CA SER A 548 28.32 29.21 7.63
C SER A 548 29.63 28.92 8.38
N PRO A 549 30.10 27.67 8.44
CA PRO A 549 31.39 27.33 9.02
C PRO A 549 32.57 27.89 8.18
N PRO A 550 33.74 28.11 8.79
CA PRO A 550 34.90 28.69 8.11
C PRO A 550 35.51 27.77 7.04
N PRO A 551 36.18 28.32 6.00
CA PRO A 551 36.72 27.54 4.89
C PRO A 551 37.94 26.71 5.30
N VAL A 552 37.95 25.43 4.93
CA VAL A 552 39.10 24.53 5.08
C VAL A 552 39.98 24.63 3.84
N ALA A 553 41.24 25.02 4.00
CA ALA A 553 42.20 25.12 2.90
C ALA A 553 42.65 23.74 2.38
N PRO A 554 42.86 23.57 1.06
CA PRO A 554 43.29 22.29 0.50
C PRO A 554 44.80 22.09 0.57
N THR A 555 45.26 21.03 1.25
CA THR A 555 46.64 20.54 1.12
C THR A 555 46.67 19.03 0.93
N GLY A 556 47.48 18.57 -0.03
CA GLY A 556 47.64 17.15 -0.36
C GLY A 556 48.64 16.43 0.54
N ARG A 557 48.56 15.09 0.57
CA ARG A 557 49.58 14.24 1.24
C ARG A 557 50.87 14.17 0.42
N PRO A 558 52.04 14.26 1.08
CA PRO A 558 53.18 13.39 0.78
C PRO A 558 53.29 12.24 1.81
N ARG A 559 54.24 11.32 1.58
CA ARG A 559 54.23 9.95 2.16
C ARG A 559 55.65 9.38 2.27
N ARG A 560 56.19 9.15 3.48
CA ARG A 560 57.06 7.99 3.86
C ARG A 560 57.74 8.09 5.25
N LYS A 561 57.71 6.95 5.96
CA LYS A 561 58.77 6.25 6.72
C LYS A 561 59.89 7.03 7.46
N ASN A 562 60.01 6.80 8.78
CA ASN A 562 61.08 6.03 9.48
C ASN A 562 60.71 6.00 10.99
N ALA A 563 60.82 4.90 11.76
CA ALA A 563 62.02 4.23 12.29
C ALA A 563 62.94 5.21 13.07
N THR A 564 63.24 5.04 14.36
CA THR A 564 63.73 3.81 15.04
C THR A 564 63.45 3.81 16.58
N ARG A 565 63.71 2.66 17.23
CA ARG A 565 63.84 2.35 18.69
C ARG A 565 65.00 3.20 19.32
N VAL A 566 65.31 3.32 20.63
CA VAL A 566 65.41 2.45 21.83
C VAL A 566 65.47 3.38 23.09
N LEU A 567 65.12 3.01 24.33
CA LEU A 567 65.93 2.29 25.37
C LEU A 567 65.11 1.98 26.66
N THR A 568 65.63 1.05 27.47
CA THR A 568 65.21 0.64 28.85
C THR A 568 66.46 0.73 29.78
N PRO A 569 66.58 0.14 31.01
CA PRO A 569 65.65 -0.50 31.97
C PRO A 569 65.85 -0.14 33.49
N SER A 570 64.98 -0.66 34.39
CA SER A 570 65.26 -1.03 35.82
C SER A 570 65.66 0.06 36.85
N PRO A 571 65.79 -0.25 38.18
CA PRO A 571 65.45 -1.47 38.97
C PRO A 571 64.55 -1.21 40.22
N SER A 572 64.30 -2.25 41.03
CA SER A 572 63.77 -2.20 42.42
C SER A 572 64.89 -2.15 43.48
N PRO A 573 64.60 -1.79 44.76
CA PRO A 573 64.57 -2.80 45.84
C PRO A 573 63.51 -2.59 46.98
N PRO A 574 63.31 -3.58 47.89
CA PRO A 574 62.43 -3.56 49.09
C PRO A 574 63.21 -3.14 50.38
N PRO A 575 62.81 -3.36 51.67
CA PRO A 575 61.66 -4.05 52.32
C PRO A 575 60.83 -3.08 53.25
N ALA A 576 60.01 -3.42 54.27
CA ALA A 576 59.96 -4.53 55.26
C ALA A 576 58.51 -4.66 55.88
N ALA A 577 58.08 -5.82 56.43
CA ALA A 577 58.16 -6.25 57.86
C ALA A 577 57.16 -5.53 58.81
N ASP A 578 56.39 -6.13 59.73
CA ASP A 578 55.99 -7.52 60.14
C ASP A 578 54.62 -7.38 60.91
N ASP A 579 53.81 -8.37 61.37
CA ASP A 579 53.23 -9.62 60.80
C ASP A 579 51.88 -9.96 61.57
N ASP A 580 51.72 -11.10 62.28
CA ASP A 580 50.63 -11.59 63.20
C ASP A 580 49.13 -11.73 62.74
N ASP A 581 48.60 -12.98 62.76
CA ASP A 581 47.47 -13.60 63.54
C ASP A 581 46.25 -12.76 64.05
N GLU A 582 45.02 -13.26 64.33
CA GLU A 582 44.28 -14.54 64.13
C GLU A 582 42.74 -14.28 64.28
N GLU A 583 41.86 -15.26 63.96
CA GLU A 583 40.41 -15.33 64.34
C GLU A 583 39.48 -14.13 63.93
N GLU A 584 38.20 -14.05 64.30
CA GLU A 584 37.04 -14.89 63.90
C GLU A 584 35.81 -13.98 63.61
N ASP A 585 34.72 -14.55 63.07
CA ASP A 585 33.29 -14.13 63.09
C ASP A 585 32.88 -12.65 63.40
N GLN A 586 31.89 -12.06 62.72
CA GLN A 586 30.48 -12.52 62.77
C GLN A 586 29.64 -12.16 61.53
N GLU A 587 28.48 -12.83 61.46
CA GLU A 587 27.35 -12.57 60.55
C GLU A 587 26.86 -11.11 60.61
N HIS A 588 26.10 -10.56 59.64
CA HIS A 588 24.70 -10.94 59.43
C HIS A 588 24.15 -10.58 58.04
N HIS A 589 23.07 -11.26 57.63
CA HIS A 589 22.40 -11.07 56.34
C HIS A 589 21.41 -9.89 56.34
N GLY A 590 21.39 -9.12 55.24
CA GLY A 590 20.26 -8.22 54.91
C GLY A 590 20.46 -7.48 53.57
N GLY A 591 19.42 -7.21 52.76
CA GLY A 591 18.03 -7.66 52.94
C GLY A 591 16.92 -6.73 52.46
N GLY A 592 17.11 -5.91 51.43
CA GLY A 592 16.04 -5.11 50.79
C GLY A 592 16.38 -4.89 49.32
N GLU A 593 15.51 -4.98 48.32
CA GLU A 593 14.04 -4.81 48.24
C GLU A 593 13.58 -3.35 48.43
N ASP A 594 13.67 -2.58 47.34
CA ASP A 594 13.04 -1.27 47.21
C ASP A 594 11.51 -1.41 47.40
N GLN A 595 11.01 -0.78 48.46
CA GLN A 595 9.59 -0.57 48.72
C GLN A 595 9.24 0.86 48.34
N GLU A 596 8.03 1.06 47.80
CA GLU A 596 7.41 2.37 47.65
C GLU A 596 6.42 2.50 48.81
N GLU A 597 6.42 3.62 49.51
CA GLU A 597 5.46 3.94 50.57
C GLU A 597 5.02 5.41 50.43
N GLU A 598 3.82 5.74 50.90
CA GLU A 598 3.08 6.95 50.52
C GLU A 598 3.15 8.08 51.57
N GLY A 599 2.91 9.34 51.15
CA GLY A 599 2.14 10.29 51.97
C GLY A 599 2.76 11.65 52.34
N ALA A 600 2.51 12.66 51.49
CA ALA A 600 2.19 14.07 51.87
C ALA A 600 3.25 14.94 52.62
N PRO A 601 3.04 16.27 52.77
CA PRO A 601 2.65 17.25 51.72
C PRO A 601 3.53 18.54 51.75
N GLU A 602 3.07 19.58 51.03
CA GLU A 602 3.35 21.03 51.18
C GLU A 602 4.71 21.66 50.76
N ASP A 603 4.57 22.62 49.82
CA ASP A 603 5.25 23.93 49.72
C ASP A 603 6.75 24.14 49.38
N TYR A 604 7.03 25.41 49.10
CA TYR A 604 8.31 26.12 48.87
C TYR A 604 9.05 25.98 47.52
N GLN A 605 8.62 26.88 46.62
CA GLN A 605 9.44 27.90 45.95
C GLN A 605 10.74 27.52 45.19
N TYR A 606 10.76 27.94 43.92
CA TYR A 606 11.95 28.10 43.09
C TYR A 606 12.86 29.24 43.61
N VAL A 607 14.13 28.93 43.90
CA VAL A 607 15.24 29.91 43.92
C VAL A 607 16.49 29.25 43.29
N PRO A 608 17.16 29.89 42.29
CA PRO A 608 18.33 29.34 41.61
C PRO A 608 19.67 29.88 42.17
N ALA A 609 20.79 29.36 41.64
CA ALA A 609 22.19 29.61 42.05
C ALA A 609 22.57 28.92 43.38
N VAL A 610 23.84 28.59 43.66
CA VAL A 610 25.11 29.13 43.14
C VAL A 610 26.07 28.04 42.61
N GLU A 611 26.84 28.42 41.60
CA GLU A 611 27.98 27.69 41.02
C GLU A 611 29.03 27.22 42.05
N LYS A 612 29.24 25.90 42.17
CA LYS A 612 30.52 25.27 42.62
C LYS A 612 30.53 23.74 42.46
N LEU A 613 31.07 23.26 41.33
CA LEU A 613 32.13 22.23 41.25
C LEU A 613 32.42 21.90 39.77
N ARG A 614 33.69 21.70 39.43
CA ARG A 614 34.15 21.54 38.03
C ARG A 614 33.79 20.14 37.48
N PRO A 615 33.10 20.02 36.34
CA PRO A 615 32.72 18.71 35.78
C PRO A 615 33.88 18.04 35.00
N ARG A 616 35.04 17.84 35.64
CA ARG A 616 36.16 17.08 35.07
C ARG A 616 36.43 15.75 35.76
N ASP A 617 36.02 15.59 37.02
CA ASP A 617 36.50 14.46 37.85
C ASP A 617 35.48 13.32 38.04
N ARG A 618 34.22 13.51 37.62
CA ARG A 618 33.26 12.40 37.50
C ARG A 618 33.59 11.56 36.26
N LYS A 619 34.50 10.59 36.40
CA LYS A 619 34.71 9.53 35.40
C LYS A 619 33.36 8.91 35.01
N PRO A 620 32.99 8.83 33.72
CA PRO A 620 31.74 8.22 33.32
C PRO A 620 31.69 6.76 33.73
N TYR A 621 30.55 6.29 34.26
CA TYR A 621 30.34 4.90 34.64
C TYR A 621 30.28 4.00 33.39
N ARG A 622 31.46 3.59 32.92
CA ARG A 622 31.63 2.50 31.97
C ARG A 622 31.50 1.18 32.74
N ARG A 623 30.69 0.26 32.22
CA ARG A 623 30.55 -1.08 32.82
C ARG A 623 31.83 -1.87 32.53
N GLY A 624 32.65 -2.08 33.55
CA GLY A 624 33.92 -2.80 33.43
C GLY A 624 33.76 -4.25 32.93
N ILE A 625 34.90 -4.88 32.61
CA ILE A 625 34.98 -6.28 32.15
C ILE A 625 34.10 -7.15 33.05
N THR A 626 33.23 -7.97 32.45
CA THR A 626 32.54 -9.05 33.19
C THR A 626 33.55 -10.16 33.44
N GLN A 627 34.50 -9.91 34.35
CA GLN A 627 35.52 -10.86 34.74
C GLN A 627 34.85 -12.12 35.28
N LEU A 628 35.26 -13.29 34.80
CA LEU A 628 34.84 -14.55 35.38
C LEU A 628 35.53 -14.73 36.74
N PRO A 629 34.87 -15.34 37.75
CA PRO A 629 35.55 -15.69 38.99
C PRO A 629 36.78 -16.56 38.69
N ALA A 630 37.89 -16.29 39.37
CA ALA A 630 39.08 -17.11 39.26
C ALA A 630 38.75 -18.53 39.74
N LEU A 631 38.99 -19.54 38.90
CA LEU A 631 38.60 -20.93 39.22
C LEU A 631 39.20 -21.41 40.55
N LYS A 632 40.44 -21.03 40.86
CA LYS A 632 41.11 -21.36 42.14
C LYS A 632 40.31 -20.91 43.36
N ASP A 633 39.70 -19.73 43.29
CA ASP A 633 38.99 -19.06 44.40
C ASP A 633 37.47 -19.31 44.37
N TRP A 634 36.99 -20.14 43.43
CA TRP A 634 35.57 -20.49 43.30
C TRP A 634 35.25 -21.72 44.14
N CYS A 635 34.82 -21.52 45.39
CA CYS A 635 34.45 -22.61 46.31
C CYS A 635 33.30 -23.49 45.78
N TYR A 636 32.33 -22.90 45.08
CA TYR A 636 31.11 -23.54 44.57
C TYR A 636 31.31 -24.59 43.44
N ARG A 637 32.53 -25.08 43.16
CA ARG A 637 32.75 -26.15 42.16
C ARG A 637 32.05 -27.48 42.51
N HIS A 638 31.74 -27.69 43.79
CA HIS A 638 31.01 -28.87 44.25
C HIS A 638 29.51 -28.83 43.86
N VAL A 639 28.95 -27.64 43.62
CA VAL A 639 27.52 -27.44 43.38
C VAL A 639 27.07 -28.15 42.11
N VAL A 640 26.09 -29.04 42.30
CA VAL A 640 25.48 -29.86 41.24
C VAL A 640 24.34 -29.09 40.57
N LEU A 641 24.32 -29.10 39.24
CA LEU A 641 23.22 -28.60 38.42
C LEU A 641 22.39 -29.77 37.89
N GLU A 642 21.12 -29.83 38.26
CA GLU A 642 20.18 -30.80 37.71
C GLU A 642 19.34 -30.16 36.57
N PRO A 643 19.13 -30.85 35.43
CA PRO A 643 18.22 -30.41 34.38
C PRO A 643 16.79 -30.18 34.93
N TYR A 644 16.24 -28.98 34.68
CA TYR A 644 14.88 -28.63 35.07
C TYR A 644 14.09 -28.20 33.83
N GLY A 645 13.31 -29.15 33.31
CA GLY A 645 12.75 -29.05 31.97
C GLY A 645 13.87 -29.02 30.90
N ARG A 646 13.54 -28.50 29.72
CA ARG A 646 14.44 -28.56 28.54
C ARG A 646 15.46 -27.41 28.44
N SER A 647 15.30 -26.32 29.20
CA SER A 647 16.04 -25.08 28.94
C SER A 647 16.49 -24.32 30.20
N SER A 648 16.58 -25.01 31.33
CA SER A 648 16.95 -24.45 32.63
C SER A 648 17.61 -25.53 33.49
N PHE A 649 18.49 -25.10 34.40
CA PHE A 649 18.90 -25.92 35.53
C PHE A 649 18.15 -25.49 36.79
N LYS A 650 17.99 -26.43 37.72
CA LYS A 650 17.86 -26.16 39.16
C LYS A 650 19.18 -26.50 39.86
N TYR A 651 19.41 -25.96 41.05
CA TYR A 651 20.45 -26.48 41.93
C TYR A 651 19.93 -27.75 42.62
N GLU A 652 20.79 -28.73 42.87
CA GLU A 652 20.40 -29.92 43.65
C GLU A 652 20.03 -29.54 45.08
N ASP A 653 20.93 -28.83 45.76
CA ASP A 653 20.65 -28.08 46.99
C ASP A 653 20.33 -26.61 46.64
N PRO A 654 19.11 -26.11 46.92
CA PRO A 654 18.75 -24.69 46.72
C PRO A 654 19.59 -23.69 47.52
N SER A 655 20.10 -24.07 48.70
CA SER A 655 20.84 -23.20 49.63
C SER A 655 22.26 -22.91 49.14
N GLN A 656 22.92 -23.89 48.52
CA GLN A 656 24.29 -23.79 47.99
C GLN A 656 24.39 -22.94 46.70
N ARG A 657 23.35 -22.17 46.36
CA ARG A 657 23.29 -21.34 45.15
C ARG A 657 24.38 -20.25 45.17
N PRO A 658 25.33 -20.23 44.21
CA PRO A 658 26.37 -19.21 44.18
C PRO A 658 25.83 -17.81 43.84
N PRO A 659 26.44 -16.72 44.38
CA PRO A 659 26.11 -15.33 44.04
C PRO A 659 26.14 -15.05 42.52
N ARG A 660 27.05 -15.70 41.79
CA ARG A 660 27.05 -15.73 40.31
C ARG A 660 26.55 -17.09 39.80
N GLY A 661 25.23 -17.26 39.78
CA GLY A 661 24.58 -18.44 39.21
C GLY A 661 24.91 -18.72 37.75
N TYR A 662 24.68 -19.96 37.32
CA TYR A 662 25.13 -20.54 36.03
C TYR A 662 24.95 -19.64 34.79
N SER A 663 23.82 -18.94 34.71
CA SER A 663 23.48 -18.05 33.59
C SER A 663 24.48 -16.90 33.39
N ASN A 664 25.11 -16.42 34.47
CA ASN A 664 26.09 -15.33 34.43
C ASN A 664 27.49 -15.85 34.09
N ILE A 665 27.86 -17.04 34.59
CA ILE A 665 29.12 -17.71 34.23
C ILE A 665 29.15 -18.03 32.73
N LEU A 666 28.10 -18.67 32.20
CA LEU A 666 27.95 -18.91 30.76
C LEU A 666 27.98 -17.61 29.94
N GLY A 667 27.29 -16.57 30.41
CA GLY A 667 27.28 -15.24 29.78
C GLY A 667 28.60 -14.47 29.84
N GLY A 668 29.57 -14.91 30.66
CA GLY A 668 30.95 -14.48 30.64
C GLY A 668 31.81 -15.31 29.69
N LEU A 669 31.73 -16.65 29.79
CA LEU A 669 32.46 -17.60 28.95
C LEU A 669 32.21 -17.37 27.44
N LEU A 670 30.95 -17.16 27.04
CA LEU A 670 30.58 -16.90 25.65
C LEU A 670 31.21 -15.62 25.08
N ARG A 671 31.45 -14.61 25.92
CA ARG A 671 32.14 -13.37 25.53
C ARG A 671 33.66 -13.53 25.58
N TRP A 672 34.18 -14.28 26.53
CA TRP A 672 35.62 -14.54 26.67
C TRP A 672 36.20 -15.36 25.51
N TYR A 673 35.44 -16.36 25.04
CA TYR A 673 35.81 -17.21 23.90
C TYR A 673 34.94 -16.90 22.66
N PHE A 674 34.73 -15.61 22.38
CA PHE A 674 33.96 -15.18 21.20
C PHE A 674 34.79 -15.35 19.90
N PRO A 675 34.32 -16.09 18.89
CA PRO A 675 35.14 -16.40 17.69
C PRO A 675 35.41 -15.25 16.72
N GLY A 676 34.71 -14.11 16.82
CA GLY A 676 34.80 -13.05 15.81
C GLY A 676 34.11 -13.42 14.50
N ILE A 677 34.87 -13.40 13.40
CA ILE A 677 34.43 -13.84 12.06
C ILE A 677 34.79 -15.32 11.87
N VAL A 678 33.83 -16.13 11.41
CA VAL A 678 34.02 -17.55 11.10
C VAL A 678 33.78 -17.84 9.63
N ASN A 679 34.43 -18.88 9.11
CA ASN A 679 34.16 -19.39 7.76
C ASN A 679 32.91 -20.30 7.79
N LEU A 680 32.08 -20.23 6.75
CA LEU A 680 30.87 -21.03 6.63
C LEU A 680 31.12 -22.25 5.71
N PRO A 681 30.57 -23.44 6.01
CA PRO A 681 30.71 -24.63 5.16
C PRO A 681 30.21 -24.46 3.73
N THR A 682 29.31 -23.49 3.50
CA THR A 682 28.79 -23.12 2.17
C THR A 682 29.71 -22.21 1.36
N GLY A 683 30.90 -21.90 1.88
CA GLY A 683 31.78 -20.84 1.39
C GLY A 683 31.40 -19.46 1.94
N GLY A 684 32.40 -18.58 1.99
CA GLY A 684 32.29 -17.24 2.59
C GLY A 684 32.49 -17.22 4.11
N CYS A 685 32.44 -16.03 4.70
CA CYS A 685 32.63 -15.79 6.13
C CYS A 685 31.57 -14.83 6.70
N ASP A 686 31.20 -15.03 7.96
CA ASP A 686 30.21 -14.21 8.68
C ASP A 686 30.61 -14.09 10.17
N VAL A 687 30.07 -13.10 10.88
CA VAL A 687 30.26 -12.93 12.32
C VAL A 687 29.62 -14.11 13.08
N ALA A 688 30.12 -14.46 14.26
CA ALA A 688 29.58 -15.50 15.13
C ALA A 688 28.21 -15.14 15.78
N TRP A 689 27.20 -14.88 14.96
CA TRP A 689 25.82 -14.49 15.36
C TRP A 689 25.05 -15.57 16.11
N ARG A 690 25.45 -16.84 16.03
CA ARG A 690 24.69 -18.01 16.48
C ARG A 690 25.61 -19.01 17.18
N TRP A 691 25.08 -19.82 18.10
CA TRP A 691 25.85 -20.87 18.79
C TRP A 691 26.52 -21.86 17.82
N ALA A 692 25.87 -22.22 16.72
CA ALA A 692 26.46 -23.07 15.68
C ALA A 692 27.75 -22.49 15.07
N HIS A 693 27.99 -21.17 15.14
CA HIS A 693 29.20 -20.55 14.63
C HIS A 693 30.40 -20.79 15.58
N TYR A 694 30.15 -21.05 16.88
CA TYR A 694 31.20 -21.48 17.82
C TYR A 694 31.67 -22.92 17.53
N SER A 695 30.83 -23.75 16.92
CA SER A 695 31.18 -25.09 16.45
C SER A 695 31.88 -25.09 15.08
N LEU A 696 32.03 -23.93 14.43
CA LEU A 696 32.78 -23.73 13.18
C LEU A 696 34.15 -23.05 13.40
N ALA A 697 34.46 -22.69 14.64
CA ALA A 697 35.71 -22.06 15.02
C ALA A 697 36.51 -23.00 15.93
N GLU A 698 37.82 -23.08 15.71
CA GLU A 698 38.74 -23.88 16.52
C GLU A 698 38.99 -23.22 17.90
N ASP A 699 39.28 -24.02 18.93
CA ASP A 699 39.94 -23.56 20.17
C ASP A 699 41.23 -22.81 19.75
N PRO A 700 41.54 -21.61 20.30
CA PRO A 700 42.85 -20.96 20.12
C PRO A 700 44.08 -21.84 20.45
N LEU A 701 43.87 -23.01 21.08
CA LEU A 701 44.89 -24.02 21.37
C LEU A 701 44.73 -25.33 20.54
N GLY A 702 43.84 -25.37 19.53
CA GLY A 702 43.75 -26.43 18.51
C GLY A 702 43.17 -27.78 18.97
N ARG A 703 42.47 -27.86 20.10
CA ARG A 703 42.04 -29.14 20.74
C ARG A 703 40.57 -29.50 20.55
N GLY A 704 39.86 -28.84 19.64
CA GLY A 704 38.41 -28.94 19.48
C GLY A 704 37.84 -27.59 19.02
N THR A 705 36.53 -27.39 19.14
CA THR A 705 35.88 -26.14 18.76
C THR A 705 35.77 -25.14 19.92
N ALA A 706 35.52 -23.88 19.60
CA ALA A 706 35.21 -22.85 20.59
C ALA A 706 33.92 -23.16 21.37
N ALA A 707 33.00 -23.95 20.80
CA ALA A 707 31.83 -24.46 21.51
C ALA A 707 32.22 -25.48 22.60
N ASP A 708 33.07 -26.44 22.26
CA ASP A 708 33.55 -27.47 23.18
C ASP A 708 34.36 -26.84 24.32
N LEU A 709 35.21 -25.86 23.99
CA LEU A 709 35.97 -25.08 24.96
C LEU A 709 35.06 -24.36 25.96
N VAL A 710 33.96 -23.75 25.52
CA VAL A 710 32.99 -23.09 26.41
C VAL A 710 32.29 -24.11 27.32
N VAL A 711 31.89 -25.28 26.80
CA VAL A 711 31.26 -26.36 27.58
C VAL A 711 32.24 -26.92 28.62
N ALA A 712 33.45 -27.29 28.20
CA ALA A 712 34.50 -27.84 29.06
C ALA A 712 35.04 -26.84 30.09
N LYS A 713 34.88 -25.52 29.87
CA LYS A 713 35.17 -24.48 30.86
C LYS A 713 33.99 -24.24 31.81
N PHE A 714 32.75 -24.35 31.34
CA PHE A 714 31.54 -24.21 32.17
C PHE A 714 31.50 -25.29 33.26
N TRP A 715 31.73 -26.56 32.91
CA TRP A 715 31.80 -27.68 33.85
C TRP A 715 33.08 -27.72 34.72
N LYS A 716 33.83 -26.61 34.80
CA LYS A 716 34.82 -26.38 35.86
C LYS A 716 34.31 -25.46 36.98
N TYR A 717 33.16 -24.82 36.79
CA TYR A 717 32.48 -23.99 37.80
C TYR A 717 31.34 -24.74 38.53
N PHE A 718 30.87 -25.87 37.99
CA PHE A 718 29.73 -26.65 38.46
C PHE A 718 29.92 -28.15 38.16
N LYS A 719 29.24 -29.03 38.88
CA LYS A 719 29.07 -30.45 38.53
C LYS A 719 27.78 -30.70 37.75
N ARG A 720 27.78 -31.75 36.92
CA ARG A 720 26.56 -32.34 36.34
C ARG A 720 25.88 -33.24 37.40
N ALA A 721 24.56 -33.37 37.34
CA ALA A 721 23.84 -34.38 38.14
C ALA A 721 24.11 -35.80 37.61
N GLU A 722 24.32 -36.74 38.53
CA GLU A 722 24.70 -38.13 38.22
C GLU A 722 23.61 -38.87 37.44
N GLY A 723 24.02 -39.61 36.41
CA GLY A 723 23.13 -40.33 35.49
C GLY A 723 22.28 -39.42 34.58
N LYS A 724 22.56 -38.11 34.55
CA LYS A 724 21.85 -37.08 33.78
C LYS A 724 22.80 -36.22 32.95
N GLU A 725 24.02 -36.69 32.69
CA GLU A 725 25.12 -35.91 32.12
C GLU A 725 24.79 -35.36 30.72
N ASN A 726 24.27 -36.22 29.84
CA ASN A 726 23.86 -35.83 28.48
C ASN A 726 22.74 -34.78 28.52
N ALA A 727 21.75 -34.95 29.41
CA ALA A 727 20.66 -33.99 29.60
C ALA A 727 21.15 -32.65 30.18
N CYS A 728 22.25 -32.66 30.96
CA CYS A 728 22.90 -31.43 31.39
C CYS A 728 23.53 -30.67 30.22
N ASP A 729 24.22 -31.37 29.32
CA ASP A 729 24.86 -30.76 28.15
C ASP A 729 23.83 -30.25 27.12
N ASP A 730 22.72 -30.96 26.91
CA ASP A 730 21.59 -30.50 26.10
C ASP A 730 21.00 -29.17 26.62
N VAL A 731 20.78 -29.07 27.94
CA VAL A 731 20.30 -27.84 28.58
C VAL A 731 21.33 -26.71 28.42
N LEU A 732 22.62 -27.01 28.58
CA LEU A 732 23.71 -26.05 28.42
C LEU A 732 23.80 -25.51 26.98
N HIS A 733 23.71 -26.38 25.97
CA HIS A 733 23.67 -25.97 24.55
C HIS A 733 22.43 -25.13 24.21
N GLN A 734 21.26 -25.44 24.78
CA GLN A 734 20.06 -24.62 24.61
C GLN A 734 20.19 -23.24 25.28
N LEU A 735 20.77 -23.18 26.48
CA LEU A 735 21.09 -21.92 27.17
C LEU A 735 22.10 -21.09 26.36
N ALA A 736 23.15 -21.71 25.79
CA ALA A 736 24.13 -21.05 24.96
C ALA A 736 23.50 -20.48 23.68
N ARG A 737 22.68 -21.27 22.98
CA ARG A 737 21.89 -20.84 21.80
C ARG A 737 21.01 -19.62 22.10
N LYS A 738 20.35 -19.58 23.26
CA LYS A 738 19.55 -18.44 23.71
C LYS A 738 20.42 -17.22 24.04
N ARG A 739 21.57 -17.40 24.70
CA ARG A 739 22.48 -16.32 25.13
C ARG A 739 23.20 -15.65 23.95
N VAL A 740 23.81 -16.39 23.03
CA VAL A 740 24.54 -15.82 21.87
C VAL A 740 23.62 -14.94 21.02
N THR A 741 22.39 -15.38 20.78
CA THR A 741 21.39 -14.64 19.98
C THR A 741 21.06 -13.27 20.60
N GLY A 742 21.07 -13.14 21.93
CA GLY A 742 20.82 -11.86 22.62
C GLY A 742 22.06 -10.99 22.80
N MET A 743 23.23 -11.59 22.97
CA MET A 743 24.52 -10.94 23.22
C MET A 743 24.85 -9.83 22.20
N HIS A 744 24.54 -10.07 20.93
CA HIS A 744 24.76 -9.14 19.83
C HIS A 744 23.84 -7.92 19.84
N TYR A 745 22.64 -8.03 20.43
CA TYR A 745 21.76 -6.88 20.66
C TYR A 745 22.20 -6.09 21.89
N GLU A 746 22.64 -6.77 22.97
CA GLU A 746 23.25 -6.11 24.13
C GLU A 746 24.48 -5.28 23.73
N ALA A 747 25.29 -5.78 22.78
CA ALA A 747 26.45 -5.09 22.25
C ALA A 747 26.12 -3.69 21.69
N ARG A 748 25.10 -3.61 20.81
CA ARG A 748 24.65 -2.32 20.24
C ARG A 748 24.23 -1.34 21.33
N VAL A 749 23.42 -1.81 22.29
CA VAL A 749 22.91 -0.98 23.40
C VAL A 749 24.04 -0.51 24.31
N GLN A 750 25.08 -1.34 24.50
CA GLN A 750 26.26 -0.95 25.27
C GLN A 750 27.07 0.14 24.54
N CYS A 751 27.36 0.00 23.24
CA CYS A 751 28.03 1.04 22.44
C CYS A 751 27.28 2.39 22.50
N VAL A 752 25.95 2.36 22.44
CA VAL A 752 25.08 3.56 22.53
C VAL A 752 25.23 4.21 23.91
N ARG A 753 25.22 3.45 25.00
CA ARG A 753 25.42 3.99 26.36
C ARG A 753 26.83 4.53 26.57
N ASP A 754 27.86 3.83 26.14
CA ASP A 754 29.25 4.27 26.31
C ASP A 754 29.55 5.54 25.48
N TRP A 755 29.01 5.66 24.27
CA TRP A 755 29.15 6.87 23.44
C TRP A 755 28.52 8.13 24.07
N HIS A 756 27.38 7.98 24.74
CA HIS A 756 26.76 9.08 25.50
C HIS A 756 27.48 9.34 26.83
N ALA A 757 27.97 8.29 27.51
CA ALA A 757 28.71 8.41 28.75
C ALA A 757 30.03 9.17 28.57
N ASP A 758 30.75 8.97 27.47
CA ASP A 758 31.93 9.77 27.09
C ASP A 758 31.63 11.26 26.85
N ARG A 759 30.35 11.63 26.72
CA ARG A 759 29.85 13.00 26.59
C ARG A 759 29.13 13.46 27.86
N PHE A 760 29.33 12.74 28.97
CA PHE A 760 28.74 12.95 30.30
C PHE A 760 27.20 12.90 30.33
N VAL A 761 26.56 12.35 29.29
CA VAL A 761 25.11 12.12 29.23
C VAL A 761 24.80 10.75 29.83
N HIS A 762 24.17 10.73 31.01
CA HIS A 762 23.59 9.49 31.54
C HIS A 762 22.37 9.08 30.71
N MET A 763 22.32 7.81 30.30
CA MET A 763 21.24 7.26 29.49
C MET A 763 20.81 5.90 30.03
N THR A 764 19.50 5.69 30.15
CA THR A 764 18.95 4.44 30.69
C THR A 764 19.21 3.27 29.74
N LYS A 765 18.91 2.04 30.19
CA LYS A 765 18.93 0.87 29.30
C LYS A 765 17.74 0.91 28.31
N GLU A 766 16.82 1.86 28.38
CA GLU A 766 15.60 1.89 27.58
C GLU A 766 15.67 2.92 26.46
N ASP A 767 16.08 4.16 26.75
CA ASP A 767 16.43 5.14 25.71
C ASP A 767 17.49 4.54 24.76
N ALA A 768 18.51 3.89 25.32
CA ALA A 768 19.58 3.24 24.55
C ALA A 768 19.13 2.03 23.71
N ARG A 769 17.94 1.44 23.94
CA ARG A 769 17.36 0.43 23.03
C ARG A 769 16.81 1.08 21.77
N ASP A 770 16.30 2.30 21.88
CA ASP A 770 15.56 2.99 20.82
C ASP A 770 16.40 4.04 20.09
N THR A 771 17.43 4.58 20.72
CA THR A 771 18.44 5.43 20.08
C THR A 771 19.20 4.68 18.99
N LEU A 772 19.32 5.31 17.83
CA LEU A 772 20.15 4.88 16.70
C LEU A 772 21.31 5.87 16.53
N MET A 773 22.46 5.38 16.09
CA MET A 773 23.64 6.21 15.83
C MET A 773 24.18 5.99 14.41
N GLN A 774 24.94 6.96 13.91
CA GLN A 774 25.67 6.84 12.66
C GLN A 774 26.79 5.78 12.76
N PRO A 775 27.23 5.17 11.65
CA PRO A 775 28.26 4.13 11.68
C PRO A 775 29.53 4.54 12.43
N TRP A 776 30.01 5.77 12.21
CA TRP A 776 31.22 6.29 12.86
C TRP A 776 31.07 6.50 14.38
N GLN A 777 29.85 6.73 14.88
CA GLN A 777 29.60 6.88 16.33
C GLN A 777 29.71 5.52 17.02
N TYR A 778 29.18 4.44 16.42
CA TYR A 778 29.37 3.08 16.92
C TYR A 778 30.85 2.69 16.99
N LEU A 779 31.63 3.05 15.96
CA LEU A 779 33.06 2.72 15.87
C LEU A 779 33.94 3.39 16.96
N GLN A 780 33.44 4.40 17.68
CA GLN A 780 34.18 5.03 18.79
C GLN A 780 34.20 4.20 20.09
N ASN A 781 33.25 3.27 20.28
CA ASN A 781 33.17 2.44 21.48
C ASN A 781 32.91 0.96 21.13
N PRO A 782 33.93 0.23 20.64
CA PRO A 782 33.83 -1.22 20.45
C PRO A 782 33.56 -1.95 21.77
N PRO A 783 32.63 -2.92 21.81
CA PRO A 783 32.48 -3.81 22.96
C PRO A 783 33.78 -4.58 23.16
N GLN A 784 34.29 -4.61 24.39
CA GLN A 784 35.65 -5.09 24.68
C GLN A 784 35.94 -6.55 24.26
N TYR A 785 34.89 -7.38 24.12
CA TYR A 785 35.03 -8.76 23.64
C TYR A 785 35.04 -8.91 22.11
N VAL A 786 34.78 -7.82 21.37
CA VAL A 786 34.85 -7.73 19.90
C VAL A 786 36.05 -6.87 19.45
N GLY A 787 36.50 -5.94 20.29
CA GLY A 787 37.54 -4.95 19.97
C GLY A 787 38.92 -5.49 19.56
N ASN A 788 39.15 -6.81 19.65
CA ASN A 788 40.37 -7.44 19.14
C ASN A 788 40.31 -7.79 17.64
N ASP A 789 39.14 -7.74 16.98
CA ASP A 789 39.01 -7.82 15.52
C ASP A 789 38.14 -6.66 15.00
N GLU A 790 38.81 -5.60 14.54
CA GLU A 790 38.18 -4.42 13.94
C GLU A 790 37.23 -4.77 12.78
N ARG A 791 37.52 -5.84 12.02
CA ARG A 791 36.71 -6.27 10.88
C ARG A 791 35.41 -6.91 11.36
N CYS A 792 35.47 -7.69 12.44
CA CYS A 792 34.29 -8.25 13.10
C CYS A 792 33.38 -7.13 13.61
N PHE A 793 33.95 -6.11 14.29
CA PHE A 793 33.13 -5.01 14.79
C PHE A 793 32.56 -4.15 13.65
N LEU A 794 33.34 -3.85 12.61
CA LEU A 794 32.87 -3.15 11.42
C LEU A 794 31.70 -3.88 10.75
N ALA A 795 31.77 -5.20 10.60
CA ALA A 795 30.67 -6.02 10.07
C ALA A 795 29.40 -5.92 10.96
N MET A 796 29.56 -5.90 12.29
CA MET A 796 28.43 -5.70 13.21
C MET A 796 27.80 -4.31 13.08
N VAL A 797 28.61 -3.26 12.90
CA VAL A 797 28.13 -1.88 12.70
C VAL A 797 27.43 -1.71 11.34
N MET A 798 27.98 -2.29 10.27
CA MET A 798 27.33 -2.32 8.95
C MET A 798 25.98 -3.05 9.01
N TRP A 799 25.88 -4.14 9.79
CA TRP A 799 24.61 -4.81 10.03
C TRP A 799 23.62 -3.94 10.82
N TRP A 800 24.02 -3.26 11.89
CA TRP A 800 23.11 -2.39 12.67
C TRP A 800 22.63 -1.14 11.93
N THR A 801 23.29 -0.76 10.84
CA THR A 801 22.97 0.45 10.06
C THR A 801 22.38 0.16 8.68
N CYS A 802 22.18 -1.12 8.32
CA CYS A 802 21.54 -1.49 7.06
C CYS A 802 20.00 -1.33 7.11
N PRO A 803 19.33 -1.03 5.97
CA PRO A 803 17.87 -0.86 5.93
C PRO A 803 17.08 -2.06 6.48
N GLN A 804 17.60 -3.28 6.31
CA GLN A 804 16.99 -4.51 6.81
C GLN A 804 16.96 -4.57 8.34
N TYR A 805 18.04 -4.14 9.00
CA TYR A 805 18.07 -4.05 10.46
C TYR A 805 17.23 -2.87 10.97
N LEU A 806 17.29 -1.71 10.29
CA LEU A 806 16.51 -0.53 10.67
C LEU A 806 15.00 -0.83 10.67
N LYS A 807 14.46 -1.44 9.60
CA LYS A 807 13.04 -1.87 9.57
C LYS A 807 12.73 -2.85 10.71
N LYS A 808 13.60 -3.84 10.96
CA LYS A 808 13.44 -4.80 12.06
C LYS A 808 13.47 -4.16 13.45
N HIS A 809 14.29 -3.13 13.64
CA HIS A 809 14.40 -2.37 14.89
C HIS A 809 13.15 -1.51 15.12
N GLU A 810 12.66 -0.85 14.07
CA GLU A 810 11.44 -0.03 14.10
C GLU A 810 10.17 -0.87 14.32
N GLU A 811 10.01 -1.99 13.61
CA GLU A 811 8.97 -2.98 13.90
C GLU A 811 9.05 -3.48 15.35
N GLY A 812 10.27 -3.71 15.84
CA GLY A 812 10.51 -4.10 17.22
C GLY A 812 10.14 -3.00 18.22
N LYS A 813 10.31 -1.72 17.86
CA LYS A 813 9.91 -0.56 18.67
C LYS A 813 8.39 -0.42 18.73
N LYS A 814 7.71 -0.52 17.59
CA LYS A 814 6.23 -0.50 17.50
C LYS A 814 5.63 -1.63 18.35
N LYS A 815 6.10 -2.86 18.18
CA LYS A 815 5.72 -4.01 19.02
C LYS A 815 6.01 -3.84 20.52
N ARG A 816 7.00 -3.03 20.92
CA ARG A 816 7.23 -2.68 22.34
C ARG A 816 6.23 -1.63 22.85
N ALA A 817 5.90 -0.62 22.05
CA ALA A 817 4.90 0.39 22.39
C ALA A 817 3.46 -0.18 22.44
N GLU A 818 3.17 -1.15 21.57
CA GLU A 818 1.93 -1.94 21.58
C GLU A 818 1.81 -2.82 22.85
N MET A 819 2.93 -3.30 23.39
CA MET A 819 2.98 -4.05 24.65
C MET A 819 3.07 -3.11 25.87
N ARG A 820 2.01 -2.32 26.12
CA ARG A 820 1.85 -1.65 27.42
C ARG A 820 1.77 -2.71 28.53
N GLY A 821 2.73 -2.69 29.44
CA GLY A 821 2.79 -3.63 30.56
C GLY A 821 4.02 -3.41 31.44
N GLY A 822 3.85 -3.64 32.75
CA GLY A 822 4.90 -3.43 33.75
C GLY A 822 6.07 -4.43 33.63
N SER A 823 7.16 -4.16 34.36
CA SER A 823 8.24 -5.15 34.49
C SER A 823 7.79 -6.34 35.34
N HIS A 824 7.93 -7.57 34.80
CA HIS A 824 7.65 -8.79 35.55
C HIS A 824 8.55 -8.91 36.80
N ILE A 825 7.93 -9.18 37.95
CA ILE A 825 8.58 -9.28 39.28
C ILE A 825 9.74 -10.29 39.30
N GLN A 826 9.69 -11.30 38.43
CA GLN A 826 10.74 -12.32 38.23
C GLN A 826 12.11 -11.76 37.77
N GLY A 827 12.15 -10.58 37.15
CA GLY A 827 13.37 -9.98 36.61
C GLY A 827 14.05 -10.86 35.55
N SER A 828 15.33 -11.19 35.76
CA SER A 828 16.13 -12.02 34.82
C SER A 828 16.40 -13.45 35.31
N ILE A 829 15.75 -13.87 36.40
CA ILE A 829 15.93 -15.20 37.03
C ILE A 829 15.01 -16.21 36.33
N PRO A 830 15.46 -17.43 35.96
CA PRO A 830 14.60 -18.50 35.44
C PRO A 830 13.49 -18.89 36.43
N ILE A 831 12.32 -19.34 35.94
CA ILE A 831 11.16 -19.69 36.81
C ILE A 831 11.56 -20.75 37.84
N SER A 832 12.34 -21.76 37.43
CA SER A 832 12.91 -22.79 38.32
C SER A 832 13.67 -22.22 39.52
N LEU A 833 14.52 -21.21 39.28
CA LEU A 833 15.34 -20.56 40.31
C LEU A 833 14.57 -19.50 41.12
N HIS A 834 13.32 -19.19 40.75
CA HIS A 834 12.42 -18.38 41.54
C HIS A 834 11.54 -19.29 42.43
N LEU A 835 11.04 -20.41 41.90
CA LEU A 835 10.40 -21.45 42.70
C LEU A 835 11.33 -21.96 43.81
N GLN A 836 12.60 -22.24 43.50
CA GLN A 836 13.60 -22.59 44.53
C GLN A 836 13.91 -21.44 45.53
N LYS A 837 13.78 -20.16 45.14
CA LYS A 837 13.95 -19.04 46.08
C LYS A 837 12.75 -18.97 47.04
N GLU A 838 11.54 -19.18 46.52
CA GLU A 838 10.32 -19.25 47.33
C GLU A 838 10.35 -20.45 48.28
N GLU A 839 10.72 -21.64 47.80
CA GLU A 839 10.85 -22.88 48.59
C GLU A 839 11.79 -22.71 49.80
N VAL A 840 12.95 -22.07 49.60
CA VAL A 840 13.88 -21.71 50.69
C VAL A 840 13.30 -20.64 51.63
N ARG A 841 12.50 -19.70 51.12
CA ARG A 841 11.89 -18.64 51.93
C ARG A 841 10.72 -19.14 52.78
N THR A 842 9.92 -20.07 52.28
CA THR A 842 8.72 -20.58 52.94
C THR A 842 8.93 -21.89 53.70
N GLY A 843 10.09 -22.54 53.55
CA GLY A 843 10.37 -23.85 54.15
C GLY A 843 9.51 -25.00 53.59
N ALA A 844 8.78 -24.75 52.50
CA ALA A 844 7.79 -25.65 51.93
C ALA A 844 7.69 -25.45 50.41
N LYS A 845 7.50 -26.55 49.67
CA LYS A 845 7.35 -26.59 48.20
C LYS A 845 6.23 -25.62 47.76
N PRO A 846 6.53 -24.55 47.02
CA PRO A 846 5.56 -23.51 46.70
C PRO A 846 4.61 -23.93 45.58
N ASN A 847 3.33 -23.54 45.69
CA ASN A 847 2.34 -23.76 44.64
C ASN A 847 2.72 -23.03 43.34
N VAL A 848 2.90 -23.79 42.25
CA VAL A 848 3.37 -23.25 40.97
C VAL A 848 2.34 -22.34 40.31
N PHE A 849 1.03 -22.58 40.45
CA PHE A 849 0.00 -21.66 39.95
C PHE A 849 0.01 -20.35 40.73
N ALA A 850 0.03 -20.40 42.07
CA ALA A 850 0.04 -19.20 42.92
C ALA A 850 1.27 -18.32 42.65
N VAL A 851 2.46 -18.92 42.51
CA VAL A 851 3.69 -18.21 42.15
C VAL A 851 3.60 -17.60 40.74
N LEU A 852 3.10 -18.36 39.74
CA LEU A 852 2.93 -17.85 38.37
C LEU A 852 1.88 -16.73 38.28
N LYS A 853 0.82 -16.77 39.09
CA LYS A 853 -0.18 -15.70 39.23
C LYS A 853 0.47 -14.45 39.83
N LYS A 854 1.18 -14.58 40.95
CA LYS A 854 1.88 -13.46 41.61
C LYS A 854 2.94 -12.81 40.72
N MET A 855 3.71 -13.60 39.95
CA MET A 855 4.66 -13.09 38.93
C MET A 855 4.02 -12.27 37.79
N LYS A 856 2.72 -12.46 37.57
CA LYS A 856 1.92 -11.87 36.48
C LYS A 856 1.07 -10.69 36.93
N GLN A 857 0.99 -10.44 38.24
CA GLN A 857 0.35 -9.27 38.81
C GLN A 857 1.39 -8.18 39.08
N ARG A 858 0.92 -6.94 39.21
CA ARG A 858 1.73 -5.77 39.60
C ARG A 858 1.73 -5.62 41.12
N LYS A 859 2.68 -4.84 41.67
CA LYS A 859 2.61 -4.38 43.08
C LYS A 859 1.42 -3.42 43.27
N THR A 860 1.31 -2.45 42.38
CA THR A 860 0.26 -1.41 42.33
C THR A 860 -0.60 -1.56 41.06
N PRO A 861 -1.91 -1.27 41.10
CA PRO A 861 -2.75 -1.24 39.90
C PRO A 861 -2.21 -0.27 38.83
N ASP A 862 -2.47 -0.57 37.56
CA ASP A 862 -2.11 0.32 36.45
C ASP A 862 -2.86 1.67 36.55
N PRO A 863 -2.19 2.83 36.54
CA PRO A 863 -2.84 4.12 36.80
C PRO A 863 -3.67 4.65 35.61
N GLU A 864 -3.55 4.09 34.41
CA GLU A 864 -4.40 4.46 33.26
C GLU A 864 -5.64 3.55 33.17
N THR A 865 -5.54 2.29 33.59
CA THR A 865 -6.52 1.23 33.30
C THR A 865 -7.09 0.50 34.52
N GLY A 866 -6.58 0.76 35.72
CA GLY A 866 -6.95 0.06 36.96
C GLY A 866 -6.52 -1.42 37.03
N SER A 867 -5.86 -1.95 35.99
CA SER A 867 -5.56 -3.38 35.91
C SER A 867 -4.46 -3.81 36.88
N VAL A 868 -4.74 -4.85 37.66
CA VAL A 868 -3.78 -5.51 38.57
C VAL A 868 -2.78 -6.39 37.80
N TRP A 869 -3.02 -6.67 36.51
CA TRP A 869 -2.18 -7.56 35.71
C TRP A 869 -1.04 -6.83 34.99
N VAL A 870 0.07 -7.53 34.77
CA VAL A 870 1.22 -7.01 34.02
C VAL A 870 0.88 -6.79 32.54
N ASN A 871 0.03 -7.63 31.94
CA ASN A 871 -0.54 -7.44 30.60
C ASN A 871 -1.81 -8.29 30.40
N PRO A 872 -2.69 -7.96 29.43
CA PRO A 872 -3.97 -8.69 29.23
C PRO A 872 -3.82 -10.18 28.95
N GLN A 873 -2.77 -10.61 28.23
CA GLN A 873 -2.52 -12.03 27.99
C GLN A 873 -2.28 -12.80 29.30
N SER A 874 -1.68 -12.15 30.32
CA SER A 874 -1.43 -12.76 31.62
C SER A 874 -2.73 -13.02 32.39
N GLU A 875 -3.69 -12.11 32.29
CA GLU A 875 -5.06 -12.26 32.81
C GLU A 875 -5.79 -13.42 32.13
N THR A 876 -5.89 -13.40 30.78
CA THR A 876 -6.54 -14.47 30.02
C THR A 876 -5.97 -15.84 30.36
N GLN A 877 -4.65 -15.92 30.54
CA GLN A 877 -3.94 -17.14 30.91
C GLN A 877 -4.26 -17.65 32.31
N CYS A 878 -4.34 -16.78 33.32
CA CYS A 878 -4.70 -17.17 34.67
C CYS A 878 -6.19 -17.55 34.75
N THR A 879 -7.09 -16.72 34.22
CA THR A 879 -8.55 -16.95 34.26
C THR A 879 -8.95 -18.22 33.51
N SER A 880 -8.33 -18.50 32.35
CA SER A 880 -8.57 -19.73 31.60
C SER A 880 -8.08 -20.99 32.35
N TYR A 881 -6.91 -20.93 33.01
CA TYR A 881 -6.45 -22.03 33.86
C TYR A 881 -7.42 -22.26 35.04
N VAL A 882 -7.83 -21.21 35.76
CA VAL A 882 -8.79 -21.31 36.88
C VAL A 882 -10.12 -21.92 36.42
N SER A 883 -10.66 -21.45 35.28
CA SER A 883 -11.89 -21.99 34.69
C SER A 883 -11.77 -23.49 34.38
N LYS A 884 -10.68 -23.93 33.73
CA LYS A 884 -10.47 -25.36 33.43
C LYS A 884 -10.09 -26.20 34.65
N PHE A 885 -9.52 -25.60 35.69
CA PHE A 885 -9.27 -26.25 36.97
C PHE A 885 -10.59 -26.55 37.69
N LYS A 886 -11.44 -25.52 37.87
CA LYS A 886 -12.81 -25.69 38.41
C LYS A 886 -13.64 -26.67 37.58
N GLN A 887 -13.52 -26.65 36.25
CA GLN A 887 -14.22 -27.62 35.39
C GLN A 887 -13.76 -29.08 35.61
N LYS A 888 -12.54 -29.33 36.09
CA LYS A 888 -12.00 -30.67 36.39
C LYS A 888 -12.26 -31.11 37.83
N TYR A 889 -12.21 -30.19 38.80
CA TYR A 889 -12.20 -30.49 40.24
C TYR A 889 -13.45 -30.02 41.02
N GLY A 890 -14.30 -29.17 40.44
CA GLY A 890 -15.51 -28.61 41.06
C GLY A 890 -15.47 -27.09 41.15
N GLU A 891 -16.65 -26.44 41.27
CA GLU A 891 -16.72 -24.97 41.43
C GLU A 891 -15.96 -24.49 42.67
N ASP A 892 -15.99 -25.22 43.78
CA ASP A 892 -15.32 -24.80 45.02
C ASP A 892 -13.79 -25.08 45.04
N ALA A 893 -13.24 -25.71 43.99
CA ALA A 893 -11.83 -26.10 43.94
C ALA A 893 -10.88 -24.89 43.82
N ASN A 894 -9.75 -24.93 44.55
CA ASN A 894 -8.85 -23.79 44.67
C ASN A 894 -7.45 -24.10 44.08
N PRO A 895 -7.14 -23.61 42.86
CA PRO A 895 -5.84 -23.85 42.22
C PRO A 895 -4.64 -23.20 42.91
N GLU A 896 -4.84 -22.35 43.93
CA GLU A 896 -3.75 -21.80 44.77
C GLU A 896 -3.42 -22.66 45.99
N ALA A 897 -4.30 -23.60 46.35
CA ALA A 897 -4.09 -24.60 47.40
C ALA A 897 -3.61 -25.96 46.83
N GLU A 898 -4.06 -26.32 45.63
CA GLU A 898 -3.83 -27.64 45.02
C GLU A 898 -2.61 -27.68 44.07
N ASP A 899 -1.97 -28.84 43.98
CA ASP A 899 -0.75 -29.03 43.17
C ASP A 899 -1.00 -28.76 41.66
N PHE A 900 -0.01 -28.20 40.97
CA PHE A 900 -0.20 -27.68 39.60
C PHE A 900 -0.41 -28.80 38.57
N ASP A 901 -1.59 -28.82 37.94
CA ASP A 901 -1.97 -29.83 36.95
C ASP A 901 -1.56 -29.42 35.52
N PRO A 902 -0.59 -30.13 34.91
CA PRO A 902 -0.18 -29.84 33.53
C PRO A 902 -1.24 -30.26 32.49
N GLU A 903 -2.18 -31.15 32.80
CA GLU A 903 -3.31 -31.47 31.91
C GLU A 903 -4.29 -30.31 31.83
N VAL A 904 -4.63 -29.67 32.97
CA VAL A 904 -5.43 -28.43 32.98
C VAL A 904 -4.70 -27.32 32.22
N ALA A 905 -3.37 -27.21 32.35
CA ALA A 905 -2.59 -26.27 31.55
C ALA A 905 -2.57 -26.60 30.04
N VAL A 906 -2.72 -27.87 29.65
CA VAL A 906 -2.90 -28.31 28.25
C VAL A 906 -4.34 -28.11 27.77
N LEU A 907 -5.35 -28.22 28.63
CA LEU A 907 -6.76 -27.98 28.31
C LEU A 907 -7.02 -26.48 28.14
N ALA A 908 -6.62 -25.64 29.10
CA ALA A 908 -6.66 -24.18 29.01
C ALA A 908 -5.76 -23.66 27.87
N GLY A 909 -4.64 -24.35 27.62
CA GLY A 909 -3.72 -24.03 26.53
C GLY A 909 -4.13 -24.55 25.15
N GLU A 910 -5.17 -25.38 25.05
CA GLU A 910 -5.56 -26.15 23.86
C GLU A 910 -4.38 -26.82 23.14
N GLY A 911 -3.63 -27.63 23.89
CA GLY A 911 -2.50 -28.40 23.35
C GLY A 911 -1.13 -27.72 23.46
N LEU A 912 -0.10 -28.51 23.18
CA LEU A 912 1.31 -28.11 23.32
C LEU A 912 1.81 -27.39 22.06
N LYS A 913 1.62 -26.07 21.98
CA LYS A 913 2.04 -25.27 20.81
C LYS A 913 3.57 -25.25 20.69
N HIS A 914 4.09 -25.81 19.60
CA HIS A 914 5.54 -26.05 19.38
C HIS A 914 6.21 -26.87 20.51
N GLY A 915 5.46 -27.79 21.16
CA GLY A 915 5.98 -28.62 22.24
C GLY A 915 6.20 -27.87 23.56
N ARG A 916 5.40 -26.82 23.81
CA ARG A 916 5.42 -25.97 25.00
C ARG A 916 4.04 -25.88 25.64
N LEU A 917 4.00 -25.67 26.94
CA LEU A 917 2.75 -25.34 27.63
C LEU A 917 2.36 -23.87 27.34
N TRP A 918 1.06 -23.56 27.35
CA TRP A 918 0.61 -22.17 27.22
C TRP A 918 0.71 -21.41 28.55
N PHE A 919 0.55 -22.12 29.67
CA PHE A 919 0.75 -21.65 31.03
C PHE A 919 1.71 -22.62 31.76
N GLY A 920 2.69 -22.10 32.50
CA GLY A 920 3.70 -22.94 33.18
C GLY A 920 4.80 -23.54 32.29
N ASP A 921 5.08 -22.97 31.12
CA ASP A 921 6.18 -23.44 30.24
C ASP A 921 7.53 -23.36 30.97
N GLY A 922 8.18 -24.51 31.13
CA GLY A 922 9.44 -24.65 31.89
C GLY A 922 9.27 -25.03 33.37
N CYS A 923 8.05 -25.17 33.90
CA CYS A 923 7.80 -25.75 35.23
C CYS A 923 7.65 -27.28 35.19
N VAL A 924 7.20 -27.82 34.05
CA VAL A 924 6.99 -29.26 33.79
C VAL A 924 7.63 -29.62 32.45
N ASP A 925 8.16 -30.84 32.29
CA ASP A 925 8.68 -31.33 31.00
C ASP A 925 7.53 -31.66 30.03
N PRO A 926 7.37 -30.94 28.90
CA PRO A 926 6.28 -31.18 27.96
C PRO A 926 6.33 -32.54 27.26
N ALA A 927 7.42 -33.31 27.37
CA ALA A 927 7.45 -34.71 26.90
C ALA A 927 6.63 -35.67 27.79
N LYS A 928 6.41 -35.33 29.05
CA LYS A 928 5.73 -36.18 30.04
C LYS A 928 4.25 -35.85 30.20
N VAL A 929 3.79 -34.74 29.61
CA VAL A 929 2.39 -34.31 29.66
C VAL A 929 1.62 -34.92 28.48
N PRO A 930 0.47 -35.57 28.69
CA PRO A 930 -0.36 -36.10 27.61
C PRO A 930 -0.74 -35.02 26.60
N SER A 931 -0.68 -35.34 25.30
CA SER A 931 -1.17 -34.42 24.27
C SER A 931 -2.70 -34.27 24.33
N LEU A 932 -3.22 -33.15 23.83
CA LEU A 932 -4.67 -32.89 23.78
C LEU A 932 -5.46 -34.04 23.10
N ARG A 933 -4.84 -34.75 22.14
CA ARG A 933 -5.44 -35.93 21.47
C ARG A 933 -5.50 -37.17 22.37
N GLN A 934 -4.56 -37.33 23.31
CA GLN A 934 -4.57 -38.39 24.31
C GLN A 934 -5.59 -38.06 25.42
N ILE A 935 -5.61 -36.82 25.92
CA ILE A 935 -6.59 -36.36 26.91
C ILE A 935 -8.02 -36.53 26.36
N ARG A 936 -8.32 -36.00 25.16
CA ARG A 936 -9.63 -36.17 24.50
C ARG A 936 -10.01 -37.63 24.21
N ARG A 937 -9.05 -38.58 24.21
CA ARG A 937 -9.33 -40.02 24.07
C ARG A 937 -9.77 -40.69 25.39
N GLY A 938 -9.58 -40.05 26.54
CA GLY A 938 -10.02 -40.51 27.85
C GLY A 938 -11.37 -39.94 28.32
N HIS A 939 -11.92 -38.94 27.62
CA HIS A 939 -13.21 -38.33 27.98
C HIS A 939 -14.36 -39.33 27.88
N LYS A 940 -15.16 -39.41 28.94
CA LYS A 940 -16.49 -40.03 28.94
C LYS A 940 -17.57 -38.98 28.62
N SER A 941 -18.68 -39.42 28.04
CA SER A 941 -19.83 -38.57 27.72
C SER A 941 -20.40 -37.89 28.97
N GLY A 942 -20.40 -36.55 29.01
CA GLY A 942 -20.96 -35.77 30.10
C GLY A 942 -20.22 -34.47 30.45
N GLN A 943 -18.96 -34.30 30.01
CA GLN A 943 -18.23 -33.04 30.19
C GLN A 943 -18.45 -32.07 29.01
N PRO A 944 -18.54 -30.74 29.24
CA PRO A 944 -18.79 -29.76 28.19
C PRO A 944 -17.74 -29.74 27.07
N GLU A 945 -18.18 -29.31 25.89
CA GLU A 945 -17.34 -29.22 24.69
C GLU A 945 -16.20 -28.20 24.84
N VAL A 946 -15.08 -28.46 24.17
CA VAL A 946 -13.89 -27.60 24.23
C VAL A 946 -13.96 -26.61 23.07
N GLU A 947 -14.49 -25.43 23.34
CA GLU A 947 -14.50 -24.29 22.40
C GLU A 947 -13.09 -24.03 21.84
N PRO A 948 -12.98 -23.63 20.55
CA PRO A 948 -11.70 -23.47 19.87
C PRO A 948 -11.05 -22.12 20.16
N ARG A 949 -9.72 -22.13 20.29
CA ARG A 949 -8.89 -20.95 20.56
C ARG A 949 -9.18 -19.83 19.57
N PRO A 950 -9.43 -18.58 20.02
CA PRO A 950 -9.23 -17.43 19.17
C PRO A 950 -7.74 -17.37 18.76
N ARG A 951 -7.47 -17.65 17.49
CA ARG A 951 -6.12 -17.61 16.91
C ARG A 951 -5.66 -16.14 16.89
N ALA A 952 -4.36 -15.93 16.66
CA ALA A 952 -3.84 -14.56 16.47
C ALA A 952 -4.44 -13.84 15.24
N SER A 953 -5.03 -14.59 14.29
CA SER A 953 -5.88 -14.06 13.23
C SER A 953 -7.25 -13.60 13.74
N ASP A 954 -7.83 -14.31 14.69
CA ASP A 954 -9.22 -14.13 15.10
C ASP A 954 -9.31 -12.96 16.08
N LEU A 955 -8.39 -12.91 17.04
CA LEU A 955 -8.09 -11.72 17.86
C LEU A 955 -7.56 -10.52 17.06
N ALA A 956 -7.22 -10.67 15.78
CA ALA A 956 -6.95 -9.55 14.89
C ALA A 956 -8.21 -9.16 14.08
N VAL A 957 -9.03 -10.13 13.68
CA VAL A 957 -10.34 -9.91 13.04
C VAL A 957 -11.33 -9.24 14.00
N GLU A 958 -11.34 -9.57 15.29
CA GLU A 958 -12.17 -8.89 16.29
C GLU A 958 -11.75 -7.44 16.49
N ARG A 959 -10.46 -7.17 16.74
CA ARG A 959 -9.97 -5.79 16.79
C ARG A 959 -10.16 -5.01 15.50
N LEU A 960 -10.07 -5.67 14.33
CA LEU A 960 -10.42 -5.04 13.06
C LEU A 960 -11.94 -4.80 12.92
N ARG A 961 -12.81 -5.64 13.49
CA ARG A 961 -14.26 -5.39 13.54
C ARG A 961 -14.59 -4.23 14.48
N GLU A 962 -13.96 -4.16 15.65
CA GLU A 962 -14.07 -3.04 16.59
C GLU A 962 -13.56 -1.73 15.96
N GLU A 963 -12.38 -1.75 15.35
CA GLU A 963 -11.79 -0.59 14.69
C GLU A 963 -12.58 -0.16 13.43
N MET A 964 -13.20 -1.10 12.71
CA MET A 964 -14.12 -0.79 11.61
C MET A 964 -15.45 -0.23 12.13
N ALA A 965 -16.04 -0.79 13.19
CA ALA A 965 -17.28 -0.30 13.79
C ALA A 965 -17.10 1.11 14.38
N ALA A 966 -15.97 1.38 15.06
CA ALA A 966 -15.62 2.70 15.56
C ALA A 966 -15.40 3.72 14.42
N LYS A 967 -14.79 3.30 13.29
CA LYS A 967 -14.68 4.13 12.08
C LYS A 967 -16.01 4.32 11.37
N GLU A 968 -16.91 3.35 11.42
CA GLU A 968 -18.24 3.42 10.83
C GLU A 968 -19.16 4.33 11.66
N GLN A 969 -19.07 4.29 13.00
CA GLN A 969 -19.67 5.28 13.91
C GLN A 969 -19.06 6.67 13.69
N ALA A 970 -17.73 6.83 13.68
CA ALA A 970 -17.11 8.13 13.41
C ALA A 970 -17.45 8.66 12.00
N ALA A 971 -17.62 7.79 11.01
CA ALA A 971 -18.10 8.15 9.67
C ALA A 971 -19.62 8.34 9.62
N GLN A 972 -20.40 7.84 10.58
CA GLN A 972 -21.81 8.19 10.79
C GLN A 972 -21.93 9.50 11.54
N GLU A 973 -21.04 9.85 12.47
CA GLU A 973 -20.98 11.14 13.15
C GLU A 973 -20.47 12.24 12.22
N GLN A 974 -19.44 11.97 11.40
CA GLN A 974 -19.04 12.89 10.34
C GLN A 974 -20.11 12.98 9.25
N ARG A 975 -20.81 11.88 8.90
CA ARG A 975 -22.09 11.90 8.15
C ARG A 975 -23.31 12.29 9.00
N ALA A 976 -23.07 12.83 10.18
CA ALA A 976 -24.02 13.49 11.06
C ALA A 976 -23.49 14.85 11.57
N GLN A 977 -22.84 15.70 10.74
CA GLN A 977 -22.44 17.08 11.14
C GLN A 977 -22.69 18.23 10.10
N MET A 978 -23.54 18.03 9.07
CA MET A 978 -23.68 18.88 7.88
C MET A 978 -24.96 18.68 6.98
N GLU A 979 -26.20 18.29 7.37
CA GLU A 979 -26.98 18.78 8.51
C GLU A 979 -27.34 20.22 8.37
N GLN A 980 -27.82 20.81 9.46
CA GLN A 980 -26.99 21.79 10.16
C GLN A 980 -26.08 22.57 9.20
N GLN A 981 -24.82 22.24 8.92
CA GLN A 981 -24.05 23.10 7.98
C GLN A 981 -24.64 23.29 6.56
N ILE A 982 -25.29 22.30 5.92
CA ILE A 982 -26.00 22.49 4.63
C ILE A 982 -27.38 23.15 4.83
N LEU A 983 -28.10 22.82 5.88
CA LEU A 983 -29.45 23.29 6.21
C LEU A 983 -29.43 24.73 6.72
N GLU A 984 -28.46 25.09 7.57
CA GLU A 984 -28.07 26.45 7.96
C GLU A 984 -27.60 27.24 6.74
N TYR A 985 -26.81 26.65 5.83
CA TYR A 985 -26.44 27.30 4.58
C TYR A 985 -27.66 27.56 3.67
N GLN A 986 -28.60 26.61 3.58
CA GLN A 986 -29.88 26.79 2.90
C GLN A 986 -30.77 27.84 3.59
N GLN A 987 -30.80 27.89 4.92
CA GLN A 987 -31.52 28.90 5.70
C GLN A 987 -30.88 30.29 5.50
N GLN A 988 -29.56 30.41 5.50
CA GLN A 988 -28.83 31.65 5.21
C GLN A 988 -29.11 32.14 3.78
N GLN A 989 -29.06 31.25 2.77
CA GLN A 989 -29.44 31.61 1.40
C GLN A 989 -30.92 32.03 1.30
N THR A 990 -31.82 31.37 2.04
CA THR A 990 -33.24 31.73 2.07
C THR A 990 -33.46 33.11 2.70
N GLN A 991 -32.79 33.42 3.82
CA GLN A 991 -32.84 34.75 4.45
C GLN A 991 -32.25 35.83 3.53
N MET A 992 -31.14 35.55 2.86
CA MET A 992 -30.51 36.48 1.91
C MET A 992 -31.41 36.75 0.69
N MET A 993 -32.11 35.73 0.19
CA MET A 993 -33.10 35.87 -0.89
C MET A 993 -34.31 36.70 -0.44
N GLN A 994 -34.81 36.50 0.79
CA GLN A 994 -35.88 37.30 1.37
C GLN A 994 -35.48 38.77 1.55
N GLN A 995 -34.27 39.07 2.03
CA GLN A 995 -33.75 40.44 2.09
C GLN A 995 -33.66 41.09 0.70
N MET A 996 -33.21 40.34 -0.32
CA MET A 996 -33.15 40.84 -1.69
C MET A 996 -34.55 41.15 -2.27
N GLN A 997 -35.54 40.29 -1.99
CA GLN A 997 -36.94 40.57 -2.35
C GLN A 997 -37.50 41.79 -1.62
N GLN A 998 -37.21 41.97 -0.34
CA GLN A 998 -37.64 43.17 0.41
C GLN A 998 -37.00 44.45 -0.14
N GLN A 999 -35.72 44.42 -0.54
CA GLN A 999 -35.09 45.55 -1.23
C GLN A 999 -35.73 45.82 -2.60
N GLN A 1000 -36.02 44.79 -3.41
CA GLN A 1000 -36.74 44.97 -4.67
C GLN A 1000 -38.15 45.54 -4.48
N GLN A 1001 -38.89 45.10 -3.45
CA GLN A 1001 -40.22 45.63 -3.15
C GLN A 1001 -40.16 47.09 -2.70
N MET A 1002 -39.19 47.50 -1.86
CA MET A 1002 -38.98 48.91 -1.54
C MET A 1002 -38.61 49.74 -2.77
N MET A 1003 -37.73 49.22 -3.64
CA MET A 1003 -37.34 49.91 -4.87
C MET A 1003 -38.51 50.06 -5.86
N GLN A 1004 -39.36 49.05 -5.99
CA GLN A 1004 -40.59 49.11 -6.77
C GLN A 1004 -41.62 50.08 -6.14
N GLN A 1005 -41.75 50.14 -4.81
CA GLN A 1005 -42.60 51.15 -4.16
C GLN A 1005 -42.08 52.57 -4.38
N GLN A 1006 -40.76 52.82 -4.32
CA GLN A 1006 -40.19 54.12 -4.67
C GLN A 1006 -40.41 54.47 -6.15
N GLN A 1007 -40.25 53.52 -7.08
CA GLN A 1007 -40.56 53.73 -8.50
C GLN A 1007 -42.06 53.98 -8.73
N ALA A 1008 -42.95 53.30 -8.01
CA ALA A 1008 -44.39 53.55 -8.08
C ALA A 1008 -44.77 54.93 -7.52
N GLN A 1009 -44.19 55.36 -6.40
CA GLN A 1009 -44.36 56.72 -5.85
C GLN A 1009 -43.84 57.79 -6.81
N MET A 1010 -42.64 57.60 -7.39
CA MET A 1010 -42.09 58.48 -8.42
C MET A 1010 -42.98 58.54 -9.66
N SER A 1011 -43.45 57.39 -10.16
CA SER A 1011 -44.36 57.33 -11.31
C SER A 1011 -45.72 57.98 -11.02
N TRP A 1012 -46.19 57.93 -9.76
CA TRP A 1012 -47.41 58.60 -9.33
C TRP A 1012 -47.23 60.12 -9.22
N LEU A 1013 -46.11 60.61 -8.66
CA LEU A 1013 -45.75 62.04 -8.71
C LEU A 1013 -45.61 62.56 -10.15
N MET A 1014 -44.99 61.77 -11.05
CA MET A 1014 -44.92 62.08 -12.48
C MET A 1014 -46.32 62.13 -13.11
N SER A 1015 -47.22 61.21 -12.78
CA SER A 1015 -48.59 61.23 -13.29
C SER A 1015 -49.40 62.47 -12.83
N GLN A 1016 -49.12 62.98 -11.63
CA GLN A 1016 -49.74 64.22 -11.12
C GLN A 1016 -49.19 65.49 -11.79
N THR A 1017 -47.95 65.48 -12.27
CA THR A 1017 -47.31 66.67 -12.88
C THR A 1017 -47.54 66.81 -14.39
N VAL A 1018 -48.14 65.81 -15.05
CA VAL A 1018 -48.43 65.83 -16.49
C VAL A 1018 -49.74 66.57 -16.85
N LEU A 1019 -50.56 66.97 -15.87
CA LEU A 1019 -51.85 67.63 -16.11
C LEU A 1019 -51.81 69.17 -16.20
N THR A 1020 -50.63 69.82 -16.16
CA THR A 1020 -50.53 71.28 -16.27
C THR A 1020 -49.40 71.79 -17.19
N SER A 1021 -49.85 72.47 -18.26
CA SER A 1021 -49.16 73.56 -18.99
C SER A 1021 -48.17 73.23 -20.14
N PRO A 1022 -47.98 74.18 -21.10
CA PRO A 1022 -47.45 73.90 -22.45
C PRO A 1022 -45.95 74.26 -22.66
N PRO A 1023 -45.36 73.96 -23.83
CA PRO A 1023 -43.91 74.01 -24.04
C PRO A 1023 -43.34 75.40 -24.44
N GLY A 1024 -42.12 75.71 -23.97
CA GLY A 1024 -41.33 76.84 -24.46
C GLY A 1024 -39.95 77.00 -23.79
N SER A 1025 -38.93 77.29 -24.60
CA SER A 1025 -37.54 77.70 -24.24
C SER A 1025 -36.70 76.81 -23.30
N LEU A 1026 -35.52 76.40 -23.79
CA LEU A 1026 -34.46 75.75 -23.01
C LEU A 1026 -33.55 76.79 -22.32
N PRO A 1027 -33.23 76.64 -21.01
CA PRO A 1027 -32.09 77.28 -20.36
C PRO A 1027 -30.87 76.33 -20.27
N ALA A 1028 -29.68 76.90 -20.10
CA ALA A 1028 -28.41 76.16 -19.96
C ALA A 1028 -28.17 75.63 -18.52
N PRO A 1029 -27.40 74.55 -18.33
CA PRO A 1029 -27.11 73.99 -17.00
C PRO A 1029 -26.11 74.82 -16.18
N PRO A 1030 -26.24 74.86 -14.83
CA PRO A 1030 -25.35 75.59 -13.93
C PRO A 1030 -24.02 74.85 -13.64
N PRO A 1031 -22.99 75.55 -13.11
CA PRO A 1031 -21.66 74.97 -12.88
C PRO A 1031 -21.57 74.05 -11.65
N TYR A 1032 -20.72 73.03 -11.74
CA TYR A 1032 -20.35 72.16 -10.61
C TYR A 1032 -19.31 72.82 -9.70
N SER A 1033 -19.51 72.70 -8.39
CA SER A 1033 -18.54 73.08 -7.34
C SER A 1033 -18.13 71.85 -6.52
N MET A 1034 -16.83 71.60 -6.35
CA MET A 1034 -16.31 70.48 -5.53
C MET A 1034 -15.92 70.91 -4.11
N PRO A 1035 -16.32 70.16 -3.06
CA PRO A 1035 -15.76 70.28 -1.71
C PRO A 1035 -14.37 69.65 -1.59
N TRP A 1036 -13.56 70.23 -0.70
CA TRP A 1036 -12.12 69.99 -0.53
C TRP A 1036 -11.80 68.84 0.44
N MET A 1037 -10.66 68.15 0.26
CA MET A 1037 -10.11 67.19 1.24
C MET A 1037 -8.91 67.82 1.99
N PRO A 1038 -8.80 67.64 3.32
CA PRO A 1038 -7.66 68.13 4.10
C PRO A 1038 -6.43 67.20 4.05
N PRO A 1039 -5.20 67.73 4.20
CA PRO A 1039 -3.94 66.96 4.17
C PRO A 1039 -3.51 66.40 5.56
N PRO A 1040 -2.58 65.43 5.61
CA PRO A 1040 -2.10 64.81 6.86
C PRO A 1040 -0.88 65.52 7.49
N PRO A 1041 -0.72 65.48 8.82
CA PRO A 1041 0.53 65.82 9.53
C PRO A 1041 1.41 64.58 9.76
N THR A 1042 2.71 64.79 10.02
CA THR A 1042 3.71 63.70 10.23
C THR A 1042 4.63 63.96 11.41
N GLN A 1043 5.16 62.85 11.96
CA GLN A 1043 6.32 62.70 12.86
C GLN A 1043 6.06 62.49 14.38
N THR A 1044 7.02 61.75 14.96
CA THR A 1044 7.17 61.12 16.28
C THR A 1044 7.91 62.03 17.28
N PRO A 1045 8.26 61.66 18.55
CA PRO A 1045 8.18 60.34 19.23
C PRO A 1045 7.64 60.33 20.70
N GLY A 1046 7.48 59.13 21.29
CA GLY A 1046 7.28 58.98 22.74
C GLY A 1046 6.96 57.56 23.25
N THR A 1047 7.68 57.10 24.28
CA THR A 1047 7.45 55.93 25.16
C THR A 1047 7.65 56.39 26.62
N PRO A 1048 7.26 55.68 27.71
CA PRO A 1048 6.84 54.26 27.86
C PRO A 1048 5.62 54.06 28.83
N ILE A 1049 5.55 52.88 29.50
CA ILE A 1049 4.79 52.51 30.74
C ILE A 1049 3.34 51.95 30.51
N THR A 1050 3.04 50.65 30.76
CA THR A 1050 2.62 49.91 32.01
C THR A 1050 1.32 50.48 32.66
N VAL A 1051 0.33 49.75 33.23
CA VAL A 1051 0.18 48.47 33.99
C VAL A 1051 -1.25 47.90 33.71
N ASN A 1052 -1.48 46.64 33.30
CA ASN A 1052 -1.59 45.35 34.04
C ASN A 1052 -2.83 45.14 34.98
N ASN A 1053 -3.63 44.09 34.69
CA ASN A 1053 -4.50 43.26 35.56
C ASN A 1053 -5.56 43.84 36.55
N MET A 1054 -6.84 43.49 36.36
CA MET A 1054 -7.64 42.48 37.13
C MET A 1054 -9.11 42.43 36.60
N ASN A 1055 -9.87 41.32 36.52
CA ASN A 1055 -10.28 40.28 37.50
C ASN A 1055 -11.29 40.82 38.56
N ILE A 1056 -12.39 40.14 38.99
CA ILE A 1056 -12.81 38.72 38.82
C ILE A 1056 -14.31 38.43 39.22
N ILE A 1057 -14.90 37.33 38.70
CA ILE A 1057 -16.04 36.45 39.19
C ILE A 1057 -17.41 37.06 39.66
N ARG A 1058 -18.53 36.52 39.12
CA ARG A 1058 -19.69 35.83 39.81
C ARG A 1058 -20.88 35.59 38.83
N SER A 1059 -21.71 34.54 38.90
CA SER A 1059 -21.59 33.16 39.44
C SER A 1059 -22.84 32.30 39.12
N MET A 1060 -22.65 31.01 38.78
CA MET A 1060 -23.60 29.87 38.90
C MET A 1060 -24.98 29.88 38.20
N ASN A 1061 -25.20 28.92 37.27
CA ASN A 1061 -26.14 27.79 37.46
C ASN A 1061 -26.03 26.71 36.34
N ARG A 1062 -26.08 25.44 36.76
CA ARG A 1062 -26.62 24.19 36.12
C ARG A 1062 -26.59 24.01 34.58
N GLY A 1063 -26.07 22.85 34.14
CA GLY A 1063 -26.34 22.24 32.83
C GLY A 1063 -25.43 21.03 32.55
N GLU A 1064 -26.00 19.88 32.17
CA GLU A 1064 -25.28 18.62 31.92
C GLU A 1064 -25.61 18.03 30.54
N SER A 1065 -24.67 17.29 29.94
CA SER A 1065 -24.83 16.31 28.84
C SER A 1065 -25.13 16.81 27.39
N SER A 1066 -25.03 15.87 26.43
CA SER A 1066 -25.06 15.99 24.93
C SER A 1066 -23.87 16.77 24.30
N TYR A 1067 -23.14 16.35 23.25
CA TYR A 1067 -23.14 15.26 22.21
C TYR A 1067 -24.00 15.42 20.92
N THR A 1068 -23.29 15.38 19.76
CA THR A 1068 -23.66 14.77 18.43
C THR A 1068 -24.75 15.35 17.48
N CYS A 1069 -24.67 14.89 16.20
CA CYS A 1069 -25.65 14.98 15.07
C CYS A 1069 -25.86 16.34 14.39
N ALA A 1070 -26.36 16.49 13.13
CA ALA A 1070 -26.56 15.67 11.89
C ALA A 1070 -25.93 16.45 10.67
N GLN A 1071 -25.72 16.17 9.34
CA GLN A 1071 -25.72 15.10 8.29
C GLN A 1071 -27.02 14.91 7.44
N PRO A 1072 -27.16 15.15 6.09
CA PRO A 1072 -26.56 16.03 5.04
C PRO A 1072 -27.60 16.93 4.30
N ALA A 1073 -27.62 16.90 2.95
CA ALA A 1073 -28.79 17.08 2.07
C ALA A 1073 -29.36 18.52 1.81
N THR A 1074 -29.76 18.92 0.59
CA THR A 1074 -29.63 18.32 -0.77
C THR A 1074 -29.88 19.34 -1.90
N CYS A 1075 -29.33 19.04 -3.10
CA CYS A 1075 -29.86 19.30 -4.46
C CYS A 1075 -30.56 20.63 -4.84
N ALA A 1076 -30.00 21.37 -5.80
CA ALA A 1076 -30.49 21.49 -7.20
C ALA A 1076 -30.11 22.82 -7.90
N ASN A 1077 -30.01 22.76 -9.24
CA ASN A 1077 -29.96 23.86 -10.23
C ASN A 1077 -28.74 24.82 -10.27
N ALA A 1078 -28.24 25.01 -11.50
CA ALA A 1078 -27.76 26.25 -12.15
C ALA A 1078 -26.91 27.27 -11.33
N ASN A 1079 -25.74 27.74 -11.80
CA ASN A 1079 -25.29 27.92 -13.19
C ASN A 1079 -23.79 27.64 -13.39
N VAL A 1080 -23.43 27.15 -14.58
CA VAL A 1080 -22.04 27.11 -15.04
C VAL A 1080 -21.68 28.46 -15.68
N HIS A 1081 -21.09 29.36 -14.90
CA HIS A 1081 -20.48 30.59 -15.43
C HIS A 1081 -18.95 30.53 -15.42
N SER A 1082 -18.41 30.11 -16.56
CA SER A 1082 -17.22 30.68 -17.22
C SER A 1082 -16.16 31.35 -16.32
N ILE A 1083 -15.15 30.57 -15.91
CA ILE A 1083 -13.78 31.09 -15.79
C ILE A 1083 -13.11 30.83 -17.15
N ASN A 1084 -12.66 31.90 -17.81
CA ASN A 1084 -12.23 31.83 -19.22
C ASN A 1084 -10.88 31.11 -19.38
N LEU A 1085 -10.91 29.87 -19.85
CA LEU A 1085 -9.79 29.28 -20.58
C LEU A 1085 -9.84 29.77 -22.04
N ILE A 1086 -8.67 30.11 -22.58
CA ILE A 1086 -8.56 30.74 -23.91
C ILE A 1086 -8.75 29.67 -24.99
N ASP A 1087 -9.75 29.87 -25.84
CA ASP A 1087 -10.16 28.92 -26.89
C ASP A 1087 -9.08 28.63 -27.94
N PHE A 1088 -9.19 27.46 -28.54
CA PHE A 1088 -8.38 27.04 -29.70
C PHE A 1088 -9.25 26.52 -30.84
N THR A 1089 -10.06 27.40 -31.41
CA THR A 1089 -10.86 27.14 -32.60
C THR A 1089 -10.17 27.70 -33.85
N SER A 1090 -9.86 26.83 -34.81
CA SER A 1090 -9.34 27.23 -36.12
C SER A 1090 -10.48 27.19 -37.13
N GLN A 1091 -11.04 28.36 -37.44
CA GLN A 1091 -11.84 28.54 -38.65
C GLN A 1091 -10.89 28.90 -39.80
N GLY A 1092 -10.74 27.98 -40.75
CA GLY A 1092 -10.14 28.27 -42.05
C GLY A 1092 -11.24 28.54 -43.06
N ASN A 1093 -11.23 29.73 -43.65
CA ASN A 1093 -11.99 30.02 -44.87
C ASN A 1093 -10.98 30.01 -46.03
N ASP A 1094 -10.94 28.91 -46.77
CA ASP A 1094 -10.21 28.78 -48.03
C ASP A 1094 -11.24 28.49 -49.15
N ASP A 1095 -11.75 29.55 -49.79
CA ASP A 1095 -12.55 29.48 -51.02
C ASP A 1095 -11.77 30.20 -52.13
N GLU A 1096 -11.02 29.46 -52.96
CA GLU A 1096 -10.44 29.98 -54.20
C GLU A 1096 -11.42 29.87 -55.38
N ALA A 1097 -11.27 30.77 -56.35
CA ALA A 1097 -12.25 30.97 -57.41
C ALA A 1097 -12.18 29.93 -58.55
N GLY A 1098 -13.35 29.44 -58.97
CA GLY A 1098 -13.54 28.64 -60.19
C GLY A 1098 -14.97 28.79 -60.71
N GLY A 1099 -15.17 29.66 -61.70
CA GLY A 1099 -16.50 30.10 -62.13
C GLY A 1099 -16.99 29.57 -63.49
N SER A 1100 -18.07 30.19 -63.98
CA SER A 1100 -18.83 29.86 -65.21
C SER A 1100 -19.72 28.60 -65.11
N ASN A 1101 -20.94 28.56 -65.68
CA ASN A 1101 -21.73 29.60 -66.37
C ASN A 1101 -23.22 29.22 -66.34
N GLY A 1102 -24.19 30.16 -66.39
CA GLY A 1102 -25.60 29.73 -66.35
C GLY A 1102 -26.81 30.69 -66.36
N GLY A 1103 -26.68 32.00 -66.57
CA GLY A 1103 -27.81 32.85 -67.01
C GLY A 1103 -28.86 33.35 -65.99
N GLY A 1104 -28.96 34.67 -65.87
CA GLY A 1104 -30.02 35.41 -65.15
C GLY A 1104 -29.74 36.91 -65.21
N GLN A 1105 -30.66 37.72 -65.70
CA GLN A 1105 -30.45 39.16 -65.97
C GLN A 1105 -30.52 40.01 -64.68
N GLY A 1106 -29.73 41.08 -64.61
CA GLY A 1106 -29.68 42.06 -63.52
C GLY A 1106 -28.47 42.96 -63.63
#